data_AF-A0AAU3W402-F1
#
_entry.id   AF-A0AAU3W402-F1
#
_cell.length_a   1.000
_cell.length_b   1.000
_cell.length_c   1.000
_cell.angle_alpha   90.00
_cell.angle_beta   90.00
_cell.angle_gamma   90.00
#
_symmetry.space_group_name_H-M   'P 1'
#
loop_
_entity.id
_entity.type
_entity.pdbx_description
1 polymer ?
#
loop_
_entity_poly.entity_id
_entity_poly.type
_entity_poly.pdbx_seq_one_letter_code
_entity_poly.pdbx_strand_id
1 'polypeptide(L)'
;MSTDERRLLAEAEAALPVVLRDLYADRLRGGNLVEEDGRRFFALSDTAGKRLELRLDTAPLPEGSLSRTFTNTTYDRYVTQLSDRLPPERLGQVLSREVGELLAVRDRAAVNGTAPRENLLAGGATLPARPRLSEEDLGRVGEFNYLATRMNDASAGAPERREAHDRFSALIDDSGLRPVSPAHDTAAHSVEQYAANVRLDIARPHLREPARDAMAELAVPIERLGVEDARALSEARAQAQARDTQVSALGASPSFPMPGLRADGTPIPREELARAAAEVAEQRTALSGRTLDALRAEQATLPEGRYPQRQIMIGGGAALAGRDPNVLLVDARGRWHVDPIEAIVQSADQVRHLRQSGMGDPYQFADPQQRVPLPALQLWEDTAAARGPLVDGRAGLGIGAEGRLIAEITPADGSSPVKVEVQGSPLVATGIPPEIIPGANRQVPTVPEATGVLAEHLTAVGTPETLRARDQLLSLPAGEGRAAASLDALADPRVADALRSAGDPRVAGAAETLRATAAWERAVAAAPGRVLMGDEVGDGDYNPRAANEWVIAGVGGAAIANAEIILQANPDAKVSMVGKDAPFVLKNDAQYTALRRAHDAEYGGDGRLVTYSDRRLGEVGTVTAPDGQVRVAALDDQGRSLGIEGDAYVACLGRVSRLPHALDSVESWARESGGQVRGELLFDKDRQYLGYRMEFEAAGQKQTVDVTGAASRMLPGNVFSQDDMARLTALDPKTAPPESGNVSAGFMATALQGSHLARHRAAEGGPGGPSTTPASPNPTPTGPAPTSPNPTPSGPAPTGPASAGPTPAGSASAAPATAGPTTTAPATAATATPGSGNPIASAARRQSARGSATPSGPVSGSTPGPATPGQPPRATRPPQPGGGGGAPGR
;
A
#
# COMPACT_ATOMS: atom_id res chain seq x y z
N MET A 1 1.42 19.11 11.68
CA MET A 1 2.79 19.00 12.23
C MET A 1 2.83 19.63 13.61
N SER A 2 3.58 19.07 14.53
CA SER A 2 3.83 19.68 15.85
C SER A 2 4.70 20.95 15.72
N THR A 3 4.82 21.74 16.78
CA THR A 3 5.71 22.90 16.80
C THR A 3 7.18 22.48 16.71
N ASP A 4 7.56 21.37 17.35
CA ASP A 4 8.93 20.85 17.30
C ASP A 4 9.29 20.29 15.91
N GLU A 5 8.37 19.57 15.25
CA GLU A 5 8.56 19.11 13.87
C GLU A 5 8.82 20.29 12.92
N ARG A 6 8.04 21.38 13.05
CA ARG A 6 8.22 22.58 12.22
C ARG A 6 9.55 23.27 12.47
N ARG A 7 9.99 23.34 13.73
CA ARG A 7 11.29 23.92 14.08
C ARG A 7 12.43 23.08 13.49
N LEU A 8 12.40 21.75 13.67
CA LEU A 8 13.41 20.85 13.12
C LEU A 8 13.48 20.95 11.59
N LEU A 9 12.34 20.99 10.90
CA LEU A 9 12.31 21.15 9.45
C LEU A 9 12.93 22.48 9.01
N ALA A 10 12.61 23.59 9.68
CA ALA A 10 13.18 24.90 9.36
C ALA A 10 14.71 24.94 9.59
N GLU A 11 15.19 24.34 10.68
CA GLU A 11 16.62 24.17 10.93
C GLU A 11 17.30 23.33 9.85
N ALA A 12 16.62 22.28 9.36
CA ALA A 12 17.13 21.42 8.30
C ALA A 12 17.21 22.15 6.95
N GLU A 13 16.17 22.91 6.61
CA GLU A 13 16.15 23.76 5.41
C GLU A 13 17.26 24.82 5.46
N ALA A 14 17.60 25.35 6.64
CA ALA A 14 18.71 26.28 6.80
C ALA A 14 20.10 25.60 6.74
N ALA A 15 20.21 24.37 7.24
CA ALA A 15 21.46 23.62 7.28
C ALA A 15 21.86 23.00 5.93
N LEU A 16 20.89 22.59 5.10
CA LEU A 16 21.18 21.89 3.85
C LEU A 16 22.05 22.71 2.87
N PRO A 17 21.80 24.01 2.61
CA PRO A 17 22.67 24.81 1.73
C PRO A 17 24.14 24.86 2.20
N VAL A 18 24.38 24.85 3.51
CA VAL A 18 25.72 24.80 4.10
C VAL A 18 26.38 23.46 3.79
N VAL A 19 25.68 22.35 4.03
CA VAL A 19 26.17 20.98 3.71
C VAL A 19 26.49 20.85 2.22
N LEU A 20 25.60 21.33 1.35
CA LEU A 20 25.79 21.29 -0.10
C LEU A 20 27.03 22.09 -0.54
N ARG A 21 27.19 23.31 -0.02
CA ARG A 21 28.34 24.16 -0.32
C ARG A 21 29.66 23.56 0.16
N ASP A 22 29.69 23.09 1.41
CA ASP A 22 30.93 22.69 2.05
C ASP A 22 31.41 21.31 1.56
N LEU A 23 30.49 20.40 1.23
CA LEU A 23 30.81 19.00 0.93
C LEU A 23 30.52 18.56 -0.50
N TYR A 24 29.64 19.24 -1.21
CA TYR A 24 29.12 18.77 -2.51
C TYR A 24 29.13 19.84 -3.60
N ALA A 25 29.79 20.99 -3.39
CA ALA A 25 29.85 22.05 -4.39
C ALA A 25 30.54 21.61 -5.68
N ASP A 26 31.41 20.59 -5.67
CA ASP A 26 31.99 20.03 -6.89
C ASP A 26 31.02 19.17 -7.69
N ARG A 27 29.90 18.75 -7.10
CA ARG A 27 28.93 17.82 -7.70
C ARG A 27 27.56 18.45 -7.95
N LEU A 28 27.13 19.35 -7.09
CA LEU A 28 25.82 19.99 -7.12
C LEU A 28 25.93 21.51 -7.17
N ARG A 29 25.01 22.13 -7.92
CA ARG A 29 24.80 23.57 -8.03
C ARG A 29 23.38 23.91 -7.61
N GLY A 30 23.15 25.17 -7.25
CA GLY A 30 21.84 25.64 -6.79
C GLY A 30 21.70 25.50 -5.27
N GLY A 31 20.52 25.05 -4.82
CA GLY A 31 20.19 24.95 -3.40
C GLY A 31 19.25 26.04 -2.90
N ASN A 32 18.54 26.70 -3.82
CA ASN A 32 17.46 27.60 -3.45
C ASN A 32 16.20 26.79 -3.10
N LEU A 33 15.56 27.16 -2.01
CA LEU A 33 14.24 26.65 -1.66
C LEU A 33 13.20 27.27 -2.59
N VAL A 34 12.42 26.41 -3.23
CA VAL A 34 11.34 26.78 -4.16
C VAL A 34 10.02 26.31 -3.55
N GLU A 35 8.98 27.12 -3.72
CA GLU A 35 7.61 26.78 -3.36
C GLU A 35 6.74 26.79 -4.62
N GLU A 36 6.17 25.64 -4.98
CA GLU A 36 5.35 25.43 -6.17
C GLU A 36 4.24 24.42 -5.86
N ASP A 37 2.99 24.74 -6.23
CA ASP A 37 1.80 23.91 -5.97
C ASP A 37 1.66 23.45 -4.51
N GLY A 38 2.00 24.32 -3.56
CA GLY A 38 1.96 24.03 -2.12
C GLY A 38 3.05 23.06 -1.63
N ARG A 39 4.05 22.73 -2.46
CA ARG A 39 5.21 21.93 -2.11
C ARG A 39 6.45 22.82 -1.98
N ARG A 40 7.24 22.59 -0.93
CA ARG A 40 8.54 23.24 -0.72
C ARG A 40 9.67 22.24 -0.98
N PHE A 41 10.59 22.58 -1.86
CA PHE A 41 11.72 21.71 -2.21
C PHE A 41 12.93 22.51 -2.68
N PHE A 42 14.12 21.90 -2.60
CA PHE A 42 15.35 22.46 -3.12
C PHE A 42 15.50 22.12 -4.59
N ALA A 43 15.62 23.15 -5.43
CA ALA A 43 15.98 22.98 -6.83
C ALA A 43 17.51 22.92 -6.97
N LEU A 44 17.99 21.77 -7.43
CA LEU A 44 19.40 21.44 -7.58
C LEU A 44 19.70 21.07 -9.03
N SER A 45 20.96 21.17 -9.42
CA SER A 45 21.44 20.64 -10.71
C SER A 45 22.82 20.04 -10.55
N ASP A 46 23.11 18.99 -11.30
CA ASP A 46 24.48 18.47 -11.37
C ASP A 46 25.40 19.38 -12.21
N THR A 47 26.67 18.98 -12.32
CA THR A 47 27.68 19.70 -13.12
C THR A 47 27.38 19.73 -14.61
N ALA A 48 26.51 18.85 -15.12
CA ALA A 48 26.06 18.83 -16.51
C ALA A 48 24.77 19.67 -16.72
N GLY A 49 24.22 20.27 -15.67
CA GLY A 49 22.99 21.07 -15.71
C GLY A 49 21.71 20.24 -15.62
N LYS A 50 21.79 18.92 -15.38
CA LYS A 50 20.61 18.07 -15.21
C LYS A 50 20.00 18.34 -13.83
N ARG A 51 18.74 18.78 -13.83
CA ARG A 51 18.00 19.18 -12.63
C ARG A 51 17.66 17.99 -11.74
N LEU A 52 17.49 18.26 -10.45
CA LEU A 52 16.88 17.37 -9.47
C LEU A 52 16.16 18.18 -8.39
N GLU A 53 15.14 17.56 -7.79
CA GLU A 53 14.36 18.13 -6.71
C GLU A 53 14.61 17.33 -5.43
N LEU A 54 15.00 18.02 -4.35
CA LEU A 54 15.14 17.42 -3.02
C LEU A 54 14.18 18.09 -2.05
N ARG A 55 13.20 17.34 -1.55
CA ARG A 55 12.33 17.78 -0.45
C ARG A 55 12.84 17.24 0.88
N LEU A 56 12.85 18.10 1.89
CA LEU A 56 13.05 17.70 3.28
C LEU A 56 11.69 17.52 3.96
N ASP A 57 11.61 16.57 4.89
CA ASP A 57 10.41 16.30 5.68
C ASP A 57 10.80 15.79 7.07
N THR A 58 9.84 15.78 7.99
CA THR A 58 10.00 15.19 9.33
C THR A 58 8.93 14.14 9.57
N ALA A 59 9.34 12.97 10.04
CA ALA A 59 8.44 11.87 10.30
C ALA A 59 8.80 11.15 11.60
N PRO A 60 7.81 10.56 12.29
CA PRO A 60 8.11 9.50 13.24
C PRO A 60 8.77 8.36 12.47
N LEU A 61 10.03 8.04 12.79
CA LEU A 61 10.76 6.91 12.22
C LEU A 61 10.94 5.82 13.29
N PRO A 62 11.11 4.54 12.90
CA PRO A 62 11.39 3.46 13.84
C PRO A 62 12.61 3.74 14.72
N GLU A 63 12.61 3.22 15.95
CA GLU A 63 13.69 3.41 16.91
C GLU A 63 15.07 3.12 16.29
N GLY A 64 16.05 4.00 16.54
CA GLY A 64 17.39 3.93 15.98
C GLY A 64 17.56 4.53 14.57
N SER A 65 16.47 4.77 13.83
CA SER A 65 16.54 5.44 12.52
C SER A 65 16.53 6.97 12.69
N LEU A 66 17.60 7.63 12.23
CA LEU A 66 17.71 9.09 12.27
C LEU A 66 17.13 9.76 11.01
N SER A 67 17.11 9.04 9.90
CA SER A 67 16.68 9.53 8.59
C SER A 67 16.35 8.38 7.64
N ARG A 68 15.67 8.72 6.53
CA ARG A 68 15.37 7.85 5.40
C ARG A 68 15.24 8.69 4.13
N THR A 69 15.81 8.23 3.01
CA THR A 69 15.62 8.89 1.71
C THR A 69 14.80 8.04 0.72
N PHE A 70 13.67 8.58 0.29
CA PHE A 70 12.94 8.06 -0.87
C PHE A 70 13.54 8.58 -2.17
N THR A 71 13.67 7.68 -3.13
CA THR A 71 14.37 7.94 -4.40
C THR A 71 13.45 7.71 -5.57
N ASN A 72 13.45 8.65 -6.51
CA ASN A 72 12.79 8.50 -7.80
C ASN A 72 13.73 8.98 -8.91
N THR A 73 14.64 8.11 -9.33
CA THR A 73 15.67 8.40 -10.33
C THR A 73 15.10 8.53 -11.75
N THR A 74 13.85 8.10 -11.98
CA THR A 74 13.15 8.31 -13.26
C THR A 74 12.86 9.80 -13.50
N TYR A 75 12.59 10.56 -12.43
CA TYR A 75 12.27 12.00 -12.50
C TYR A 75 13.27 12.88 -11.74
N ASP A 76 14.33 12.28 -11.19
CA ASP A 76 15.30 12.94 -10.31
C ASP A 76 14.63 13.70 -9.15
N ARG A 77 13.65 13.05 -8.52
CA ARG A 77 12.92 13.55 -7.35
C ARG A 77 13.26 12.73 -6.11
N TYR A 78 13.53 13.43 -5.01
CA TYR A 78 13.98 12.81 -3.77
C TYR A 78 13.28 13.42 -2.57
N VAL A 79 13.01 12.60 -1.56
CA VAL A 79 12.46 13.05 -0.29
C VAL A 79 13.29 12.47 0.84
N THR A 80 13.97 13.34 1.59
CA THR A 80 14.69 12.96 2.80
C THR A 80 13.82 13.26 4.00
N GLN A 81 13.44 12.21 4.72
CA GLN A 81 12.71 12.30 5.98
C GLN A 81 13.69 12.23 7.13
N LEU A 82 13.59 13.21 8.03
CA LEU A 82 14.33 13.25 9.28
C LEU A 82 13.44 12.73 10.40
N SER A 83 14.03 11.98 11.34
CA SER A 83 13.34 11.57 12.56
C SER A 83 12.89 12.82 13.32
N ASP A 84 11.63 12.87 13.74
CA ASP A 84 11.14 13.96 14.58
C ASP A 84 11.75 13.98 16.00
N ARG A 85 12.54 12.94 16.32
CA ARG A 85 13.38 12.81 17.52
C ARG A 85 14.86 13.14 17.25
N LEU A 86 15.21 13.66 16.07
CA LEU A 86 16.58 13.96 15.69
C LEU A 86 17.13 15.15 16.52
N PRO A 87 18.26 14.99 17.21
CA PRO A 87 18.90 16.11 17.89
C PRO A 87 19.48 17.14 16.89
N PRO A 88 19.23 18.45 17.05
CA PRO A 88 19.70 19.49 16.14
C PRO A 88 21.21 19.46 15.84
N GLU A 89 22.04 19.11 16.83
CA GLU A 89 23.50 19.01 16.71
C GLU A 89 23.98 17.88 15.78
N ARG A 90 23.09 16.94 15.43
CA ARG A 90 23.34 15.86 14.46
C ARG A 90 22.80 16.18 13.07
N LEU A 91 22.07 17.28 12.90
CA LEU A 91 21.35 17.59 11.68
C LEU A 91 22.25 17.68 10.45
N GLY A 92 23.35 18.44 10.53
CA GLY A 92 24.29 18.56 9.41
C GLY A 92 24.97 17.24 9.05
N GLN A 93 25.30 16.41 10.05
CA GLN A 93 25.85 15.08 9.84
C GLN A 93 24.85 14.17 9.11
N VAL A 94 23.60 14.13 9.59
CA VAL A 94 22.54 13.34 8.95
C VAL A 94 22.24 13.85 7.54
N LEU A 95 22.13 15.15 7.31
CA LEU A 95 21.92 15.70 5.97
C LEU A 95 23.08 15.34 5.01
N SER A 96 24.33 15.35 5.50
CA SER A 96 25.48 14.93 4.70
C SER A 96 25.40 13.46 4.29
N ARG A 97 24.93 12.59 5.19
CA ARG A 97 24.67 11.18 4.91
C ARG A 97 23.67 11.02 3.78
N GLU A 98 22.51 11.66 3.92
CA GLU A 98 21.40 11.51 3.00
C GLU A 98 21.71 12.09 1.61
N VAL A 99 22.45 13.21 1.53
CA VAL A 99 22.93 13.74 0.24
C VAL A 99 23.97 12.81 -0.40
N GLY A 100 24.88 12.23 0.40
CA GLY A 100 25.84 11.25 -0.09
C GLY A 100 25.17 10.00 -0.67
N GLU A 101 24.19 9.46 0.04
CA GLU A 101 23.39 8.31 -0.42
C GLU A 101 22.58 8.65 -1.67
N LEU A 102 21.92 9.81 -1.70
CA LEU A 102 21.15 10.29 -2.86
C LEU A 102 22.02 10.33 -4.13
N LEU A 103 23.21 10.92 -4.02
CA LEU A 103 24.15 11.02 -5.14
C LEU A 103 24.63 9.64 -5.58
N ALA A 104 24.90 8.73 -4.64
CA ALA A 104 25.30 7.36 -4.94
C ALA A 104 24.18 6.59 -5.69
N VAL A 105 22.94 6.70 -5.24
CA VAL A 105 21.78 6.12 -5.92
C VAL A 105 21.64 6.68 -7.35
N ARG A 106 21.77 8.00 -7.51
CA ARG A 106 21.71 8.66 -8.82
C ARG A 106 22.81 8.18 -9.77
N ASP A 107 24.05 8.12 -9.29
CA ASP A 107 25.20 7.68 -10.08
C ASP A 107 25.03 6.22 -10.54
N ARG A 108 24.58 5.34 -9.63
CA ARG A 108 24.28 3.94 -9.96
C ARG A 108 23.19 3.87 -11.03
N ALA A 109 22.08 4.57 -10.84
CA ALA A 109 20.96 4.55 -11.78
C ALA A 109 21.38 5.02 -13.18
N ALA A 110 22.25 6.03 -13.27
CA ALA A 110 22.76 6.53 -14.54
C ALA A 110 23.54 5.50 -15.37
N VAL A 111 24.11 4.48 -14.72
CA VAL A 111 24.85 3.40 -15.38
C VAL A 111 24.14 2.04 -15.31
N ASN A 112 22.89 1.99 -14.85
CA ASN A 112 22.15 0.76 -14.54
C ASN A 112 22.96 -0.21 -13.66
N GLY A 113 23.69 0.34 -12.68
CA GLY A 113 24.53 -0.45 -11.79
C GLY A 113 23.72 -1.33 -10.84
N THR A 114 24.28 -2.49 -10.47
CA THR A 114 23.68 -3.37 -9.47
C THR A 114 23.92 -2.81 -8.07
N ALA A 115 22.85 -2.68 -7.28
CA ALA A 115 22.92 -2.33 -5.87
C ALA A 115 23.67 -3.40 -5.07
N PRO A 116 24.71 -3.06 -4.30
CA PRO A 116 25.29 -4.00 -3.34
C PRO A 116 24.24 -4.44 -2.33
N ARG A 117 24.18 -5.75 -2.05
CA ARG A 117 23.23 -6.27 -1.06
C ARG A 117 23.68 -5.97 0.36
N GLU A 118 24.97 -5.99 0.64
CA GLU A 118 25.44 -5.81 2.01
C GLU A 118 26.14 -4.46 2.14
N ASN A 119 25.94 -3.81 3.28
CA ASN A 119 26.67 -2.62 3.66
C ASN A 119 28.04 -3.06 4.16
N LEU A 120 29.09 -2.67 3.44
CA LEU A 120 30.47 -2.99 3.78
C LEU A 120 30.90 -2.31 5.08
N LEU A 121 30.33 -1.13 5.38
CA LEU A 121 30.61 -0.32 6.57
C LEU A 121 29.56 -0.52 7.68
N ALA A 122 28.80 -1.61 7.67
CA ALA A 122 27.99 -1.98 8.82
C ALA A 122 28.88 -2.65 9.90
N GLY A 123 28.71 -2.24 11.17
CA GLY A 123 29.39 -2.87 12.30
C GLY A 123 29.17 -4.39 12.33
N GLY A 124 30.25 -5.16 12.45
CA GLY A 124 30.20 -6.63 12.45
C GLY A 124 29.93 -7.29 11.09
N ALA A 125 29.86 -6.52 9.98
CA ALA A 125 29.73 -7.10 8.65
C ALA A 125 30.89 -8.05 8.33
N THR A 126 30.62 -9.16 7.65
CA THR A 126 31.67 -10.01 7.09
C THR A 126 32.17 -9.40 5.78
N LEU A 127 33.42 -9.68 5.41
CA LEU A 127 33.93 -9.25 4.10
C LEU A 127 33.32 -10.14 3.00
N PRO A 128 32.58 -9.57 2.03
CA PRO A 128 32.10 -10.35 0.90
C PRO A 128 33.27 -10.67 -0.04
N ALA A 129 33.09 -11.69 -0.89
CA ALA A 129 34.11 -12.09 -1.88
C ALA A 129 34.51 -10.95 -2.85
N ARG A 130 33.63 -9.98 -3.07
CA ARG A 130 33.88 -8.77 -3.86
C ARG A 130 33.43 -7.54 -3.06
N PRO A 131 34.29 -6.98 -2.21
CA PRO A 131 33.94 -5.87 -1.35
C PRO A 131 33.74 -4.59 -2.18
N ARG A 132 32.59 -3.93 -1.96
CA ARG A 132 32.18 -2.67 -2.59
C ARG A 132 31.30 -1.91 -1.61
N LEU A 133 31.36 -0.58 -1.66
CA LEU A 133 30.47 0.28 -0.87
C LEU A 133 29.05 0.23 -1.46
N SER A 134 28.06 0.05 -0.60
CA SER A 134 26.66 0.34 -0.92
C SER A 134 26.39 1.85 -1.00
N GLU A 135 25.19 2.23 -1.40
CA GLU A 135 24.78 3.63 -1.39
C GLU A 135 24.68 4.17 0.04
N GLU A 136 24.27 3.34 0.99
CA GLU A 136 24.27 3.69 2.43
C GLU A 136 25.69 3.87 2.97
N ASP A 137 26.66 3.06 2.51
CA ASP A 137 28.07 3.22 2.86
C ASP A 137 28.64 4.53 2.29
N LEU A 138 28.24 4.91 1.08
CA LEU A 138 28.61 6.21 0.49
C LEU A 138 27.96 7.39 1.23
N GLY A 139 26.75 7.19 1.78
CA GLY A 139 26.16 8.09 2.76
C GLY A 139 27.03 8.19 4.03
N ARG A 140 27.50 7.06 4.57
CA ARG A 140 28.40 7.02 5.74
C ARG A 140 29.71 7.77 5.48
N VAL A 141 30.25 7.69 4.27
CA VAL A 141 31.39 8.52 3.84
C VAL A 141 31.08 10.01 3.88
N GLY A 142 29.86 10.41 3.55
CA GLY A 142 29.37 11.78 3.73
C GLY A 142 29.47 12.26 5.18
N GLU A 143 29.09 11.41 6.14
CA GLU A 143 29.20 11.71 7.58
C GLU A 143 30.65 11.95 8.02
N PHE A 144 31.60 11.11 7.57
CA PHE A 144 33.02 11.31 7.83
C PHE A 144 33.50 12.66 7.28
N ASN A 145 33.15 12.98 6.02
CA ASN A 145 33.54 14.25 5.41
C ASN A 145 32.95 15.47 6.14
N TYR A 146 31.72 15.37 6.64
CA TYR A 146 31.09 16.41 7.45
C TYR A 146 31.81 16.62 8.79
N LEU A 147 32.00 15.55 9.56
CA LEU A 147 32.63 15.63 10.88
C LEU A 147 34.08 16.12 10.78
N ALA A 148 34.83 15.68 9.76
CA ALA A 148 36.18 16.16 9.47
C ALA A 148 36.21 17.65 9.11
N THR A 149 35.20 18.16 8.40
CA THR A 149 35.08 19.59 8.13
C THR A 149 34.82 20.37 9.42
N ARG A 150 33.95 19.85 10.30
CA ARG A 150 33.58 20.51 11.57
C ARG A 150 34.69 20.52 12.60
N MET A 151 35.47 19.44 12.73
CA MET A 151 36.63 19.43 13.63
C MET A 151 37.74 20.39 13.19
N ASN A 152 37.75 20.81 11.92
CA ASN A 152 38.74 21.74 11.36
C ASN A 152 38.16 23.16 11.13
N ASP A 153 36.91 23.41 11.53
CA ASP A 153 36.27 24.71 11.35
C ASP A 153 36.82 25.72 12.38
N ALA A 154 37.65 26.65 11.90
CA ALA A 154 38.25 27.69 12.73
C ALA A 154 37.21 28.66 13.34
N SER A 155 36.01 28.74 12.76
CA SER A 155 34.91 29.56 13.27
C SER A 155 34.11 28.87 14.37
N ALA A 156 34.19 27.54 14.48
CA ALA A 156 33.52 26.76 15.53
C ALA A 156 34.22 26.93 16.89
N GLY A 157 33.49 26.69 17.98
CA GLY A 157 34.06 26.66 19.32
C GLY A 157 34.99 25.46 19.52
N ALA A 158 35.95 25.57 20.46
CA ALA A 158 36.78 24.41 20.84
C ALA A 158 35.96 23.18 21.30
N PRO A 159 34.86 23.34 22.07
CA PRO A 159 34.00 22.22 22.44
C PRO A 159 33.31 21.56 21.24
N GLU A 160 32.83 22.35 20.26
CA GLU A 160 32.15 21.84 19.07
C GLU A 160 33.11 21.05 18.16
N ARG A 161 34.33 21.57 17.96
CA ARG A 161 35.38 20.84 17.24
C ARG A 161 35.73 19.53 17.94
N ARG A 162 35.80 19.55 19.27
CA ARG A 162 36.09 18.37 20.08
C ARG A 162 34.99 17.33 19.97
N GLU A 163 33.74 17.75 20.06
CA GLU A 163 32.59 16.85 19.91
C GLU A 163 32.55 16.22 18.51
N ALA A 164 32.87 16.98 17.45
CA ALA A 164 32.99 16.45 16.10
C ALA A 164 34.11 15.41 15.97
N HIS A 165 35.25 15.64 16.63
CA HIS A 165 36.37 14.70 16.71
C HIS A 165 35.99 13.39 17.42
N ASP A 166 35.37 13.49 18.60
CA ASP A 166 34.93 12.33 19.37
C ASP A 166 33.87 11.52 18.60
N ARG A 167 32.92 12.20 17.93
CA ARG A 167 31.93 11.56 17.05
C ARG A 167 32.57 10.89 15.83
N PHE A 168 33.58 11.51 15.22
CA PHE A 168 34.31 10.89 14.10
C PHE A 168 34.99 9.59 14.56
N SER A 169 35.65 9.61 15.72
CA SER A 169 36.30 8.43 16.31
C SER A 169 35.31 7.31 16.63
N ALA A 170 34.13 7.63 17.15
CA ALA A 170 33.06 6.66 17.38
C ALA A 170 32.49 6.09 16.07
N LEU A 171 32.34 6.94 15.04
CA LEU A 171 31.83 6.53 13.73
C LEU A 171 32.76 5.53 13.01
N ILE A 172 34.09 5.65 13.20
CA ILE A 172 35.06 4.65 12.72
C ILE A 172 34.76 3.28 13.32
N ASP A 173 34.48 3.24 14.62
CA ASP A 173 34.17 2.01 15.37
C ASP A 173 32.86 1.38 14.86
N ASP A 174 31.79 2.19 14.79
CA ASP A 174 30.48 1.78 14.28
C ASP A 174 30.52 1.31 12.82
N SER A 175 31.50 1.78 12.05
CA SER A 175 31.68 1.45 10.63
C SER A 175 32.59 0.23 10.39
N GLY A 176 33.10 -0.41 11.46
CA GLY A 176 34.02 -1.54 11.36
C GLY A 176 35.37 -1.17 10.72
N LEU A 177 35.76 0.11 10.79
CA LEU A 177 37.02 0.65 10.24
C LEU A 177 38.16 0.62 11.27
N ARG A 178 37.89 0.14 12.48
CA ARG A 178 38.86 -0.09 13.56
C ARG A 178 38.57 -1.46 14.20
N PRO A 179 39.58 -2.26 14.59
CA PRO A 179 39.34 -3.47 15.36
C PRO A 179 38.77 -3.13 16.75
N VAL A 180 37.74 -3.87 17.16
CA VAL A 180 37.09 -3.77 18.47
C VAL A 180 37.64 -4.81 19.44
N SER A 181 38.09 -5.95 18.92
CA SER A 181 38.72 -7.02 19.68
C SER A 181 40.01 -6.54 20.35
N PRO A 182 40.24 -6.86 21.63
CA PRO A 182 41.47 -6.50 22.33
C PRO A 182 42.71 -7.05 21.63
N ALA A 183 43.81 -6.29 21.62
CA ALA A 183 45.05 -6.69 20.95
C ALA A 183 45.67 -8.00 21.46
N HIS A 184 45.29 -8.46 22.66
CA HIS A 184 45.76 -9.73 23.24
C HIS A 184 44.99 -10.96 22.73
N ASP A 185 43.80 -10.79 22.15
CA ASP A 185 43.13 -11.85 21.37
C ASP A 185 43.64 -11.81 19.93
N THR A 186 44.85 -12.34 19.73
CA THR A 186 45.59 -12.21 18.47
C THR A 186 44.83 -12.78 17.28
N ALA A 187 43.97 -13.78 17.48
CA ALA A 187 43.22 -14.41 16.39
C ALA A 187 42.07 -13.50 15.93
N ALA A 188 41.16 -13.12 16.83
CA ALA A 188 40.02 -12.25 16.51
C ALA A 188 40.50 -10.87 16.03
N HIS A 189 41.49 -10.29 16.72
CA HIS A 189 42.06 -9.00 16.36
C HIS A 189 42.68 -9.00 14.96
N SER A 190 43.38 -10.07 14.55
CA SER A 190 43.98 -10.16 13.21
C SER A 190 42.93 -10.18 12.09
N VAL A 191 41.81 -10.88 12.30
CA VAL A 191 40.70 -10.96 11.33
C VAL A 191 40.00 -9.61 11.21
N GLU A 192 39.69 -8.97 12.33
CA GLU A 192 39.07 -7.64 12.34
C GLU A 192 39.98 -6.58 11.73
N GLN A 193 41.28 -6.59 12.05
CA GLN A 193 42.24 -5.66 11.48
C GLN A 193 42.37 -5.83 9.96
N TYR A 194 42.39 -7.07 9.45
CA TYR A 194 42.37 -7.32 8.02
C TYR A 194 41.10 -6.76 7.37
N ALA A 195 39.94 -6.99 7.99
CA ALA A 195 38.67 -6.47 7.50
C ALA A 195 38.64 -4.94 7.49
N ALA A 196 39.08 -4.29 8.58
CA ALA A 196 39.20 -2.85 8.70
C ALA A 196 40.10 -2.26 7.61
N ASN A 197 41.27 -2.86 7.34
CA ASN A 197 42.18 -2.40 6.29
C ASN A 197 41.52 -2.44 4.89
N VAL A 198 40.86 -3.55 4.56
CA VAL A 198 40.15 -3.68 3.27
C VAL A 198 39.06 -2.62 3.13
N ARG A 199 38.27 -2.38 4.18
CA ARG A 199 37.24 -1.34 4.18
C ARG A 199 37.83 0.05 4.01
N LEU A 200 38.91 0.37 4.74
CA LEU A 200 39.61 1.65 4.64
C LEU A 200 40.13 1.89 3.22
N ASP A 201 40.78 0.90 2.62
CA ASP A 201 41.31 1.01 1.25
C ASP A 201 40.20 1.30 0.22
N ILE A 202 39.03 0.70 0.41
CA ILE A 202 37.86 0.90 -0.46
C ILE A 202 37.18 2.24 -0.19
N ALA A 203 37.11 2.71 1.05
CA ALA A 203 36.49 3.98 1.42
C ALA A 203 37.37 5.20 1.07
N ARG A 204 38.69 5.06 1.13
CA ARG A 204 39.68 6.14 0.99
C ARG A 204 39.51 7.02 -0.27
N PRO A 205 39.20 6.49 -1.47
CA PRO A 205 38.99 7.31 -2.66
C PRO A 205 37.82 8.29 -2.52
N HIS A 206 36.84 7.98 -1.67
CA HIS A 206 35.63 8.76 -1.47
C HIS A 206 35.73 9.76 -0.31
N LEU A 207 36.78 9.65 0.53
CA LEU A 207 37.07 10.61 1.60
C LEU A 207 37.74 11.87 1.04
N ARG A 208 37.34 13.04 1.56
CA ARG A 208 38.03 14.32 1.34
C ARG A 208 39.31 14.37 2.20
N GLU A 209 40.25 15.24 1.85
CA GLU A 209 41.57 15.33 2.51
C GLU A 209 41.50 15.44 4.04
N PRO A 210 40.70 16.35 4.65
CA PRO A 210 40.61 16.41 6.12
C PRO A 210 40.12 15.11 6.77
N ALA A 211 39.21 14.39 6.09
CA ALA A 211 38.71 13.12 6.59
C ALA A 211 39.74 11.99 6.44
N ARG A 212 40.60 12.03 5.40
CA ARG A 212 41.71 11.08 5.25
C ARG A 212 42.74 11.26 6.34
N ASP A 213 43.07 12.50 6.69
CA ASP A 213 44.03 12.81 7.75
C ASP A 213 43.50 12.36 9.12
N ALA A 214 42.25 12.71 9.44
CA ALA A 214 41.59 12.24 10.66
C ALA A 214 41.46 10.71 10.72
N MET A 215 41.20 10.04 9.59
CA MET A 215 41.16 8.58 9.53
C MET A 215 42.54 7.96 9.79
N ALA A 216 43.63 8.55 9.27
CA ALA A 216 44.98 8.06 9.51
C ALA A 216 45.41 8.19 10.98
N GLU A 217 44.93 9.23 11.66
CA GLU A 217 45.16 9.45 13.09
C GLU A 217 44.30 8.53 13.96
N LEU A 218 43.00 8.43 13.67
CA LEU A 218 42.04 7.83 14.59
C LEU A 218 41.75 6.37 14.28
N ALA A 219 41.91 5.84 13.07
CA ALA A 219 41.58 4.45 12.73
C ALA A 219 42.58 3.40 13.26
N VAL A 220 43.18 3.67 14.42
CA VAL A 220 44.07 2.77 15.16
C VAL A 220 43.33 2.09 16.32
N PRO A 221 43.80 0.92 16.80
CA PRO A 221 43.24 0.28 18.00
C PRO A 221 43.15 1.24 19.20
N ILE A 222 42.15 1.03 20.07
CA ILE A 222 41.87 1.92 21.22
C ILE A 222 43.09 2.13 22.13
N GLU A 223 43.95 1.12 22.24
CA GLU A 223 45.17 1.15 23.05
C GLU A 223 46.26 2.08 22.49
N ARG A 224 46.13 2.49 21.22
CA ARG A 224 47.05 3.42 20.55
C ARG A 224 46.51 4.84 20.43
N LEU A 225 45.26 5.07 20.84
CA LEU A 225 44.67 6.41 20.88
C LEU A 225 45.23 7.21 22.05
N GLY A 226 45.19 8.54 21.94
CA GLY A 226 45.46 9.43 23.07
C GLY A 226 44.49 9.17 24.22
N VAL A 227 44.91 9.47 25.46
CA VAL A 227 44.13 9.16 26.69
C VAL A 227 42.71 9.74 26.63
N GLU A 228 42.55 10.97 26.12
CA GLU A 228 41.24 11.61 26.02
C GLU A 228 40.34 10.93 24.98
N ASP A 229 40.90 10.57 23.82
CA ASP A 229 40.14 9.93 22.73
C ASP A 229 39.76 8.49 23.08
N ALA A 230 40.67 7.76 23.74
CA ALA A 230 40.40 6.42 24.27
C ALA A 230 39.27 6.44 25.31
N ARG A 231 39.23 7.47 26.17
CA ARG A 231 38.13 7.65 27.14
C ARG A 231 36.81 7.95 26.43
N ALA A 232 36.80 8.92 25.53
CA ALA A 232 35.59 9.29 24.77
C ALA A 232 35.03 8.11 23.98
N LEU A 233 35.90 7.32 23.33
CA LEU A 233 35.51 6.10 22.62
C LEU A 233 34.96 5.03 23.56
N SER A 234 35.57 4.84 24.73
CA SER A 234 35.08 3.89 25.74
C SER A 234 33.69 4.24 26.23
N GLU A 235 33.42 5.53 26.46
CA GLU A 235 32.09 6.03 26.82
C GLU A 235 31.08 5.79 25.69
N ALA A 236 31.47 6.06 24.43
CA ALA A 236 30.62 5.79 23.27
C ALA A 236 30.28 4.30 23.12
N ARG A 237 31.26 3.41 23.30
CA ARG A 237 31.06 1.94 23.30
C ARG A 237 30.10 1.51 24.41
N ALA A 238 30.25 2.04 25.62
CA ALA A 238 29.34 1.73 26.73
C ALA A 238 27.90 2.18 26.43
N GLN A 239 27.72 3.35 25.81
CA GLN A 239 26.40 3.84 25.38
C GLN A 239 25.81 3.01 24.23
N ALA A 240 26.63 2.54 23.29
CA ALA A 240 26.18 1.63 22.22
C ALA A 240 25.73 0.30 22.81
N GLN A 241 26.53 -0.31 23.68
CA GLN A 241 26.19 -1.57 24.33
C GLN A 241 24.92 -1.47 25.20
N ALA A 242 24.72 -0.37 25.91
CA ALA A 242 23.50 -0.12 26.66
C ALA A 242 22.26 -0.07 25.74
N ARG A 243 22.37 0.59 24.58
CA ARG A 243 21.31 0.63 23.55
C ARG A 243 21.04 -0.76 22.98
N ASP A 244 22.08 -1.51 22.62
CA ASP A 244 21.93 -2.87 22.06
C ASP A 244 21.30 -3.85 23.05
N THR A 245 21.63 -3.71 24.34
CA THR A 245 21.03 -4.50 25.43
C THR A 245 19.54 -4.19 25.58
N GLN A 246 19.17 -2.90 25.49
CA GLN A 246 17.78 -2.47 25.54
C GLN A 246 16.98 -2.96 24.32
N VAL A 247 17.57 -2.95 23.12
CA VAL A 247 16.96 -3.49 21.90
C VAL A 247 16.83 -5.02 21.97
N SER A 248 17.85 -5.72 22.47
CA SER A 248 17.84 -7.18 22.61
C SER A 248 16.82 -7.67 23.66
N ALA A 249 16.58 -6.88 24.71
CA ALA A 249 15.58 -7.17 25.74
C ALA A 249 14.13 -7.14 25.21
N LEU A 250 13.88 -6.48 24.06
CA LEU A 250 12.58 -6.45 23.39
C LEU A 250 12.29 -7.71 22.56
N GLY A 251 13.21 -8.67 22.53
CA GLY A 251 13.10 -9.92 21.77
C GLY A 251 13.40 -9.75 20.28
N ALA A 252 14.17 -10.66 19.71
CA ALA A 252 14.34 -10.73 18.26
C ALA A 252 13.06 -11.29 17.64
N SER A 253 12.45 -10.56 16.69
CA SER A 253 11.40 -11.14 15.87
C SER A 253 11.95 -12.34 15.09
N PRO A 254 11.16 -13.42 14.88
CA PRO A 254 11.61 -14.54 14.06
C PRO A 254 11.99 -14.03 12.66
N SER A 255 13.28 -14.11 12.29
CA SER A 255 13.74 -13.72 10.96
C SER A 255 13.57 -14.92 10.01
N PHE A 256 12.53 -14.90 9.19
CA PHE A 256 12.39 -15.86 8.11
C PHE A 256 13.36 -15.52 6.97
N PRO A 257 13.86 -16.52 6.22
CA PRO A 257 14.64 -16.26 5.02
C PRO A 257 13.88 -15.29 4.10
N MET A 258 14.60 -14.27 3.61
CA MET A 258 14.05 -13.32 2.65
C MET A 258 13.61 -14.09 1.39
N PRO A 259 12.38 -13.90 0.91
CA PRO A 259 11.97 -14.48 -0.36
C PRO A 259 12.91 -14.08 -1.50
N GLY A 260 13.09 -14.98 -2.48
CA GLY A 260 14.06 -14.79 -3.56
C GLY A 260 15.45 -15.39 -3.30
N LEU A 261 15.68 -15.98 -2.13
CA LEU A 261 16.88 -16.75 -1.83
C LEU A 261 16.64 -18.26 -1.97
N ARG A 262 17.69 -18.99 -2.34
CA ARG A 262 17.75 -20.45 -2.30
C ARG A 262 17.93 -20.93 -0.86
N ALA A 263 17.79 -22.24 -0.65
CA ALA A 263 17.99 -22.88 0.65
C ALA A 263 19.42 -22.70 1.22
N ASP A 264 20.42 -22.51 0.35
CA ASP A 264 21.80 -22.20 0.72
C ASP A 264 22.05 -20.70 0.99
N GLY A 265 21.00 -19.87 0.95
CA GLY A 265 21.07 -18.42 1.12
C GLY A 265 21.48 -17.65 -0.14
N THR A 266 21.81 -18.34 -1.24
CA THR A 266 22.21 -17.64 -2.47
C THR A 266 21.00 -17.05 -3.21
N PRO A 267 21.13 -15.87 -3.84
CA PRO A 267 20.03 -15.26 -4.58
C PRO A 267 19.66 -16.02 -5.85
N ILE A 268 18.36 -16.12 -6.13
CA ILE A 268 17.82 -16.65 -7.39
C ILE A 268 18.18 -15.68 -8.56
N PRO A 269 18.80 -16.15 -9.65
CA PRO A 269 19.11 -15.35 -10.83
C PRO A 269 17.86 -14.86 -11.57
N ARG A 270 17.99 -13.77 -12.34
CA ARG A 270 16.87 -13.16 -13.08
C ARG A 270 16.28 -14.12 -14.11
N GLU A 271 17.14 -14.88 -14.78
CA GLU A 271 16.77 -15.88 -15.79
C GLU A 271 15.97 -17.06 -15.21
N GLU A 272 16.07 -17.32 -13.91
CA GLU A 272 15.33 -18.39 -13.24
C GLU A 272 14.00 -17.91 -12.64
N LEU A 273 13.73 -16.59 -12.64
CA LEU A 273 12.62 -16.00 -11.90
C LEU A 273 11.27 -16.63 -12.24
N ALA A 274 10.93 -16.73 -13.53
CA ALA A 274 9.64 -17.27 -13.95
C ALA A 274 9.42 -18.72 -13.52
N ARG A 275 10.50 -19.53 -13.57
CA ARG A 275 10.46 -20.92 -13.11
C ARG A 275 10.31 -20.97 -11.59
N ALA A 276 11.11 -20.21 -10.85
CA ALA A 276 11.05 -20.16 -9.39
C ALA A 276 9.66 -19.72 -8.89
N ALA A 277 9.07 -18.68 -9.50
CA ALA A 277 7.72 -18.23 -9.21
C ALA A 277 6.67 -19.33 -9.44
N ALA A 278 6.78 -20.09 -10.53
CA ALA A 278 5.89 -21.22 -10.81
C ALA A 278 6.06 -22.37 -9.79
N GLU A 279 7.30 -22.69 -9.41
CA GLU A 279 7.60 -23.74 -8.42
C GLU A 279 7.02 -23.40 -7.04
N VAL A 280 7.19 -22.17 -6.55
CA VAL A 280 6.62 -21.77 -5.25
C VAL A 280 5.09 -21.69 -5.28
N ALA A 281 4.50 -21.33 -6.43
CA ALA A 281 3.06 -21.36 -6.62
C ALA A 281 2.51 -22.79 -6.50
N GLU A 282 3.18 -23.77 -7.10
CA GLU A 282 2.80 -25.19 -6.97
C GLU A 282 2.95 -25.68 -5.52
N GLN A 283 4.01 -25.26 -4.82
CA GLN A 283 4.21 -25.58 -3.41
C GLN A 283 3.10 -25.00 -2.53
N ARG A 284 2.70 -23.74 -2.78
CA ARG A 284 1.58 -23.08 -2.10
C ARG A 284 0.27 -23.85 -2.32
N THR A 285 -0.08 -24.16 -3.56
CA THR A 285 -1.30 -24.93 -3.89
C THR A 285 -1.31 -26.31 -3.23
N ALA A 286 -0.16 -27.01 -3.24
CA ALA A 286 -0.05 -28.31 -2.59
C ALA A 286 -0.22 -28.22 -1.06
N LEU A 287 0.29 -27.15 -0.43
CA LEU A 287 0.09 -26.89 1.00
C LEU A 287 -1.36 -26.52 1.32
N SER A 288 -2.03 -25.77 0.45
CA SER A 288 -3.46 -25.47 0.53
C SER A 288 -4.29 -26.75 0.61
N GLY A 289 -4.09 -27.67 -0.34
CA GLY A 289 -4.79 -28.96 -0.36
C GLY A 289 -4.58 -29.78 0.91
N ARG A 290 -3.33 -29.92 1.38
CA ARG A 290 -3.03 -30.63 2.64
C ARG A 290 -3.68 -29.98 3.86
N THR A 291 -3.72 -28.65 3.91
CA THR A 291 -4.34 -27.92 5.02
C THR A 291 -5.85 -28.12 5.03
N LEU A 292 -6.50 -28.08 3.86
CA LEU A 292 -7.93 -28.36 3.71
C LEU A 292 -8.28 -29.78 4.14
N ASP A 293 -7.50 -30.77 3.71
CA ASP A 293 -7.71 -32.17 4.09
C ASP A 293 -7.57 -32.36 5.61
N ALA A 294 -6.58 -31.72 6.23
CA ALA A 294 -6.39 -31.74 7.68
C ALA A 294 -7.57 -31.09 8.44
N LEU A 295 -8.04 -29.93 7.99
CA LEU A 295 -9.19 -29.24 8.61
C LEU A 295 -10.48 -30.08 8.50
N ARG A 296 -10.71 -30.70 7.33
CA ARG A 296 -11.87 -31.57 7.11
C ARG A 296 -11.80 -32.83 7.96
N ALA A 297 -10.64 -33.46 8.06
CA ALA A 297 -10.42 -34.63 8.89
C ALA A 297 -10.66 -34.29 10.37
N GLU A 298 -10.14 -33.16 10.87
CA GLU A 298 -10.40 -32.69 12.24
C GLU A 298 -11.88 -32.40 12.47
N GLN A 299 -12.54 -31.70 11.55
CA GLN A 299 -13.97 -31.40 11.64
C GLN A 299 -14.84 -32.66 11.70
N ALA A 300 -14.48 -33.72 10.96
CA ALA A 300 -15.20 -34.99 11.00
C ALA A 300 -15.09 -35.72 12.36
N THR A 301 -14.08 -35.39 13.18
CA THR A 301 -13.92 -35.94 14.53
C THR A 301 -14.64 -35.14 15.62
N LEU A 302 -15.15 -33.96 15.28
CA LEU A 302 -15.79 -33.05 16.24
C LEU A 302 -17.31 -33.27 16.29
N PRO A 303 -17.97 -32.98 17.42
CA PRO A 303 -19.43 -32.99 17.51
C PRO A 303 -20.08 -32.01 16.52
N GLU A 304 -21.34 -32.28 16.17
CA GLU A 304 -22.13 -31.36 15.34
C GLU A 304 -22.18 -29.95 15.96
N GLY A 305 -21.97 -28.92 15.13
CA GLY A 305 -21.89 -27.52 15.59
C GLY A 305 -20.56 -27.11 16.26
N ARG A 306 -19.55 -28.00 16.27
CA ARG A 306 -18.16 -27.68 16.64
C ARG A 306 -17.27 -27.70 15.40
N TYR A 307 -16.24 -26.87 15.41
CA TYR A 307 -15.34 -26.68 14.28
C TYR A 307 -13.88 -26.65 14.75
N PRO A 308 -12.91 -27.01 13.88
CA PRO A 308 -11.49 -26.83 14.16
C PRO A 308 -11.21 -25.41 14.66
N GLN A 309 -10.45 -25.29 15.74
CA GLN A 309 -10.14 -23.99 16.32
C GLN A 309 -8.80 -23.48 15.79
N ARG A 310 -8.76 -22.25 15.26
CA ARG A 310 -7.55 -21.64 14.70
C ARG A 310 -7.51 -20.14 14.94
N GLN A 311 -6.33 -19.59 15.16
CA GLN A 311 -6.08 -18.18 14.86
C GLN A 311 -6.07 -18.03 13.33
N ILE A 312 -6.64 -16.94 12.80
CA ILE A 312 -6.83 -16.75 11.37
C ILE A 312 -6.35 -15.38 10.88
N MET A 313 -5.73 -15.38 9.71
CA MET A 313 -5.48 -14.19 8.89
C MET A 313 -6.26 -14.34 7.58
N ILE A 314 -7.06 -13.33 7.21
CA ILE A 314 -7.86 -13.31 5.98
C ILE A 314 -7.29 -12.25 5.03
N GLY A 315 -6.92 -12.67 3.82
CA GLY A 315 -6.20 -11.86 2.84
C GLY A 315 -4.68 -11.87 3.06
N GLY A 316 -3.94 -11.36 2.08
CA GLY A 316 -2.48 -11.42 2.06
C GLY A 316 -1.85 -10.30 1.24
N GLY A 317 -1.20 -10.67 0.13
CA GLY A 317 -0.39 -9.77 -0.67
C GLY A 317 0.85 -9.25 0.06
N ALA A 318 1.17 -7.97 -0.12
CA ALA A 318 2.27 -7.32 0.58
C ALA A 318 2.19 -7.42 2.12
N ALA A 319 1.00 -7.55 2.71
CA ALA A 319 0.84 -7.68 4.17
C ALA A 319 1.45 -8.97 4.73
N LEU A 320 1.75 -9.96 3.86
CA LEU A 320 2.44 -11.19 4.22
C LEU A 320 3.87 -10.97 4.75
N ALA A 321 4.43 -9.77 4.57
CA ALA A 321 5.64 -9.35 5.27
C ALA A 321 5.53 -9.51 6.80
N GLY A 322 4.31 -9.36 7.35
CA GLY A 322 4.00 -9.54 8.76
C GLY A 322 3.38 -10.89 9.13
N ARG A 323 3.38 -11.87 8.22
CA ARG A 323 2.70 -13.16 8.44
C ARG A 323 3.34 -13.95 9.59
N ASP A 324 2.52 -14.35 10.56
CA ASP A 324 2.86 -15.38 11.55
C ASP A 324 2.68 -16.80 10.94
N PRO A 325 3.71 -17.65 10.91
CA PRO A 325 3.59 -19.02 10.40
C PRO A 325 2.64 -19.93 11.19
N ASN A 326 2.32 -19.61 12.44
CA ASN A 326 1.44 -20.43 13.28
C ASN A 326 -0.05 -20.12 13.05
N VAL A 327 -0.35 -19.04 12.34
CA VAL A 327 -1.71 -18.59 12.04
C VAL A 327 -2.17 -19.21 10.71
N LEU A 328 -3.43 -19.65 10.66
CA LEU A 328 -4.06 -20.11 9.41
C LEU A 328 -4.27 -18.92 8.48
N LEU A 329 -3.60 -18.91 7.33
CA LEU A 329 -3.86 -17.93 6.27
C LEU A 329 -5.02 -18.41 5.39
N VAL A 330 -5.96 -17.52 5.08
CA VAL A 330 -6.92 -17.70 4.00
C VAL A 330 -6.76 -16.55 3.01
N ASP A 331 -6.18 -16.84 1.85
CA ASP A 331 -5.81 -15.81 0.88
C ASP A 331 -5.98 -16.30 -0.56
N ALA A 332 -6.69 -15.54 -1.37
CA ALA A 332 -6.82 -15.81 -2.80
C ALA A 332 -5.57 -15.29 -3.52
N ARG A 333 -4.75 -16.22 -4.00
CA ARG A 333 -3.50 -15.93 -4.71
C ARG A 333 -3.71 -14.90 -5.82
N GLY A 334 -2.86 -13.86 -5.85
CA GLY A 334 -2.79 -12.90 -6.95
C GLY A 334 -3.89 -11.84 -6.97
N ARG A 335 -4.76 -11.75 -5.95
CA ARG A 335 -5.85 -10.76 -5.92
C ARG A 335 -5.40 -9.34 -5.54
N TRP A 336 -4.34 -9.21 -4.72
CA TRP A 336 -3.87 -7.91 -4.20
C TRP A 336 -2.37 -7.97 -3.93
N HIS A 337 -1.50 -7.05 -4.36
CA HIS A 337 -1.69 -5.83 -5.16
C HIS A 337 -1.28 -6.09 -6.62
N VAL A 338 -1.83 -7.14 -7.21
CA VAL A 338 -1.33 -7.70 -8.46
C VAL A 338 -2.36 -7.46 -9.56
N ASP A 339 -2.05 -6.51 -10.43
CA ASP A 339 -2.72 -6.39 -11.73
C ASP A 339 -2.05 -7.38 -12.72
N PRO A 340 -2.76 -7.92 -13.74
CA PRO A 340 -2.24 -8.85 -14.74
C PRO A 340 -1.40 -8.13 -15.81
N ILE A 341 -0.45 -7.30 -15.35
CA ILE A 341 0.52 -6.55 -16.13
C ILE A 341 1.92 -7.14 -15.93
N GLU A 342 2.84 -6.88 -16.85
CA GLU A 342 4.18 -7.49 -16.83
C GLU A 342 5.02 -7.13 -15.59
N ALA A 343 4.76 -5.98 -14.98
CA ALA A 343 5.51 -5.45 -13.85
C ALA A 343 4.66 -4.49 -13.01
N ILE A 344 4.97 -4.33 -11.72
CA ILE A 344 4.23 -3.40 -10.85
C ILE A 344 4.40 -1.94 -11.27
N VAL A 345 3.56 -1.08 -10.71
CA VAL A 345 3.51 0.35 -11.01
C VAL A 345 4.85 1.07 -10.79
N GLN A 346 5.62 0.67 -9.78
CA GLN A 346 6.86 1.33 -9.35
C GLN A 346 8.15 0.67 -9.88
N SER A 347 9.19 1.48 -10.07
CA SER A 347 10.55 1.00 -10.35
C SER A 347 11.27 0.43 -9.13
N ALA A 348 12.36 -0.31 -9.35
CA ALA A 348 13.18 -0.86 -8.28
C ALA A 348 13.68 0.22 -7.29
N ASP A 349 14.09 1.39 -7.79
CA ASP A 349 14.46 2.54 -6.96
C ASP A 349 13.28 3.08 -6.14
N GLN A 350 12.10 3.14 -6.72
CA GLN A 350 10.91 3.67 -6.04
C GLN A 350 10.47 2.76 -4.90
N VAL A 351 10.62 1.43 -5.03
CA VAL A 351 10.28 0.45 -3.98
C VAL A 351 11.48 -0.09 -3.22
N ARG A 352 12.64 0.58 -3.27
CA ARG A 352 13.90 0.07 -2.67
C ARG A 352 13.80 -0.31 -1.18
N HIS A 353 12.91 0.35 -0.42
CA HIS A 353 12.71 0.04 1.00
C HIS A 353 11.93 -1.25 1.25
N LEU A 354 11.38 -1.89 0.21
CA LEU A 354 10.71 -3.19 0.34
C LEU A 354 11.60 -4.24 1.01
N ARG A 355 12.91 -4.16 0.76
CA ARG A 355 13.89 -5.05 1.39
C ARG A 355 13.86 -4.99 2.92
N GLN A 356 13.59 -3.82 3.48
CA GLN A 356 13.54 -3.60 4.93
C GLN A 356 12.35 -4.30 5.58
N SER A 357 11.29 -4.61 4.81
CA SER A 357 10.14 -5.35 5.34
C SER A 357 10.38 -6.86 5.38
N GLY A 358 11.47 -7.36 4.77
CA GLY A 358 11.73 -8.80 4.62
C GLY A 358 10.86 -9.49 3.57
N MET A 359 10.12 -8.73 2.75
CA MET A 359 9.23 -9.28 1.72
C MET A 359 9.98 -9.65 0.43
N GLY A 360 11.02 -8.89 0.06
CA GLY A 360 11.83 -9.16 -1.14
C GLY A 360 12.79 -8.03 -1.48
N ASP A 361 13.71 -8.27 -2.41
CA ASP A 361 14.70 -7.29 -2.89
C ASP A 361 14.41 -6.88 -4.35
N PRO A 362 13.93 -5.65 -4.61
CA PRO A 362 13.62 -5.16 -5.95
C PRO A 362 14.79 -5.25 -6.94
N TYR A 363 16.02 -4.99 -6.49
CA TYR A 363 17.20 -4.96 -7.36
C TYR A 363 17.63 -6.34 -7.85
N GLN A 364 17.14 -7.40 -7.20
CA GLN A 364 17.39 -8.76 -7.63
C GLN A 364 16.84 -8.99 -9.04
N PHE A 365 15.66 -8.45 -9.35
CA PHE A 365 14.92 -8.76 -10.58
C PHE A 365 14.70 -7.58 -11.52
N ALA A 366 15.05 -6.36 -11.12
CA ALA A 366 14.92 -5.16 -11.94
C ALA A 366 16.16 -4.26 -11.82
N ASP A 367 16.46 -3.54 -12.91
CA ASP A 367 17.41 -2.42 -12.86
C ASP A 367 16.78 -1.19 -12.18
N PRO A 368 17.57 -0.20 -11.72
CA PRO A 368 17.09 0.91 -10.89
C PRO A 368 15.80 1.62 -11.38
N GLN A 369 15.74 1.94 -12.68
CA GLN A 369 14.62 2.64 -13.31
C GLN A 369 13.58 1.68 -13.93
N GLN A 370 13.82 0.36 -13.92
CA GLN A 370 12.88 -0.63 -14.43
C GLN A 370 11.84 -0.97 -13.36
N ARG A 371 10.61 -1.20 -13.82
CA ARG A 371 9.51 -1.70 -13.00
C ARG A 371 9.81 -3.12 -12.51
N VAL A 372 9.40 -3.43 -11.28
CA VAL A 372 9.64 -4.76 -10.70
C VAL A 372 8.73 -5.79 -11.36
N PRO A 373 9.26 -6.87 -11.97
CA PRO A 373 8.45 -7.84 -12.70
C PRO A 373 7.39 -8.51 -11.83
N LEU A 374 6.22 -8.77 -12.40
CA LEU A 374 5.13 -9.46 -11.70
C LEU A 374 5.55 -10.84 -11.14
N PRO A 375 6.30 -11.69 -11.88
CA PRO A 375 6.78 -12.95 -11.33
C PRO A 375 7.64 -12.81 -10.05
N ALA A 376 8.32 -11.67 -9.84
CA ALA A 376 9.07 -11.42 -8.60
C ALA A 376 8.13 -11.26 -7.41
N LEU A 377 7.03 -10.52 -7.58
CA LEU A 377 6.00 -10.41 -6.54
C LEU A 377 5.35 -11.75 -6.24
N GLN A 378 4.98 -12.50 -7.28
CA GLN A 378 4.40 -13.83 -7.11
C GLN A 378 5.34 -14.75 -6.34
N LEU A 379 6.63 -14.75 -6.69
CA LEU A 379 7.66 -15.48 -5.95
C LEU A 379 7.69 -15.07 -4.46
N TRP A 380 7.68 -13.78 -4.17
CA TRP A 380 7.74 -13.24 -2.81
C TRP A 380 6.50 -13.57 -1.98
N GLU A 381 5.31 -13.30 -2.53
CA GLU A 381 4.01 -13.56 -1.90
C GLU A 381 3.80 -15.05 -1.66
N ASP A 382 4.05 -15.90 -2.66
CA ASP A 382 3.84 -17.35 -2.53
C ASP A 382 4.84 -17.96 -1.53
N THR A 383 6.10 -17.49 -1.51
CA THR A 383 7.09 -17.91 -0.50
C THR A 383 6.67 -17.48 0.90
N ALA A 384 6.20 -16.23 1.08
CA ALA A 384 5.73 -15.75 2.36
C ALA A 384 4.46 -16.47 2.82
N ALA A 385 3.54 -16.78 1.89
CA ALA A 385 2.34 -17.54 2.15
C ALA A 385 2.64 -19.02 2.51
N ALA A 386 3.65 -19.64 1.91
CA ALA A 386 3.96 -21.05 2.17
C ALA A 386 4.67 -21.31 3.52
N ARG A 387 4.90 -20.28 4.35
CA ARG A 387 5.60 -20.40 5.66
C ARG A 387 4.84 -21.23 6.69
N GLY A 388 3.53 -21.38 6.55
CA GLY A 388 2.68 -22.09 7.52
C GLY A 388 1.36 -22.55 6.91
N PRO A 389 0.39 -23.03 7.72
CA PRO A 389 -0.91 -23.48 7.23
C PRO A 389 -1.60 -22.40 6.40
N LEU A 390 -2.12 -22.77 5.23
CA LEU A 390 -2.81 -21.84 4.35
C LEU A 390 -3.95 -22.52 3.61
N VAL A 391 -4.96 -21.76 3.22
CA VAL A 391 -6.00 -22.16 2.26
C VAL A 391 -6.08 -21.09 1.18
N ASP A 392 -5.90 -21.49 -0.07
CA ASP A 392 -6.17 -20.64 -1.22
C ASP A 392 -7.68 -20.47 -1.35
N GLY A 393 -8.19 -19.27 -1.08
CA GLY A 393 -9.62 -19.03 -1.02
C GLY A 393 -9.99 -17.69 -0.40
N ARG A 394 -11.28 -17.55 -0.11
CA ARG A 394 -11.85 -16.38 0.58
C ARG A 394 -12.47 -16.84 1.90
N ALA A 395 -12.57 -15.93 2.86
CA ALA A 395 -13.28 -16.19 4.10
C ALA A 395 -14.20 -15.04 4.47
N GLY A 396 -15.38 -15.38 4.99
CA GLY A 396 -16.29 -14.48 5.68
C GLY A 396 -16.34 -14.81 7.17
N LEU A 397 -16.38 -13.80 8.01
CA LEU A 397 -16.58 -13.95 9.45
C LEU A 397 -18.06 -13.79 9.79
N GLY A 398 -18.56 -14.61 10.71
CA GLY A 398 -19.92 -14.54 11.22
C GLY A 398 -20.01 -15.02 12.66
N ILE A 399 -21.14 -14.73 13.31
CA ILE A 399 -21.40 -15.18 14.68
C ILE A 399 -22.18 -16.48 14.63
N GLY A 400 -21.56 -17.56 15.11
CA GLY A 400 -22.18 -18.87 15.24
C GLY A 400 -23.01 -19.01 16.53
N ALA A 401 -23.51 -20.22 16.76
CA ALA A 401 -24.20 -20.56 17.99
C ALA A 401 -23.33 -20.27 19.23
N GLU A 402 -23.97 -19.79 20.30
CA GLU A 402 -23.31 -19.40 21.57
C GLU A 402 -22.42 -18.15 21.46
N GLY A 403 -22.46 -17.41 20.35
CA GLY A 403 -21.67 -16.19 20.16
C GLY A 403 -20.24 -16.39 19.69
N ARG A 404 -19.91 -17.59 19.23
CA ARG A 404 -18.56 -17.92 18.77
C ARG A 404 -18.31 -17.28 17.42
N LEU A 405 -17.13 -16.69 17.23
CA LEU A 405 -16.73 -16.15 15.95
C LEU A 405 -16.32 -17.30 15.03
N ILE A 406 -17.01 -17.44 13.89
CA ILE A 406 -16.79 -18.50 12.90
C ILE A 406 -16.28 -17.87 11.61
N ALA A 407 -15.20 -18.42 11.07
CA ALA A 407 -14.77 -18.14 9.71
C ALA A 407 -15.28 -19.24 8.78
N GLU A 408 -16.07 -18.85 7.78
CA GLU A 408 -16.48 -19.72 6.68
C GLU A 408 -15.54 -19.50 5.51
N ILE A 409 -14.77 -20.54 5.17
CA ILE A 409 -13.73 -20.53 4.16
C ILE A 409 -14.31 -21.14 2.89
N THR A 410 -14.28 -20.38 1.80
CA THR A 410 -14.61 -20.83 0.44
C THR A 410 -13.31 -21.05 -0.33
N PRO A 411 -12.91 -22.32 -0.55
CA PRO A 411 -11.72 -22.66 -1.33
C PRO A 411 -11.80 -22.17 -2.78
N ALA A 412 -10.67 -21.73 -3.33
CA ALA A 412 -10.57 -21.30 -4.72
C ALA A 412 -10.61 -22.46 -5.73
N ASP A 413 -10.40 -23.70 -5.27
CA ASP A 413 -10.48 -24.91 -6.09
C ASP A 413 -11.93 -25.35 -6.38
N GLY A 414 -12.93 -24.62 -5.86
CA GLY A 414 -14.35 -24.92 -6.02
C GLY A 414 -14.86 -26.05 -5.12
N SER A 415 -14.03 -26.59 -4.23
CA SER A 415 -14.45 -27.59 -3.25
C SER A 415 -15.35 -26.99 -2.17
N SER A 416 -16.08 -27.86 -1.44
CA SER A 416 -17.06 -27.42 -0.45
C SER A 416 -16.44 -26.52 0.63
N PRO A 417 -17.16 -25.47 1.07
CA PRO A 417 -16.71 -24.61 2.16
C PRO A 417 -16.38 -25.37 3.44
N VAL A 418 -15.42 -24.84 4.20
CA VAL A 418 -15.00 -25.37 5.50
C VAL A 418 -15.18 -24.29 6.56
N LYS A 419 -15.59 -24.66 7.76
CA LYS A 419 -15.78 -23.73 8.88
C LYS A 419 -14.71 -23.94 9.93
N VAL A 420 -14.18 -22.84 10.47
CA VAL A 420 -13.25 -22.84 11.61
C VAL A 420 -13.75 -21.89 12.68
N GLU A 421 -13.58 -22.28 13.94
CA GLU A 421 -13.84 -21.42 15.09
C GLU A 421 -12.60 -20.55 15.35
N VAL A 422 -12.79 -19.23 15.37
CA VAL A 422 -11.69 -18.28 15.45
C VAL A 422 -11.21 -18.15 16.90
N GLN A 423 -9.92 -18.40 17.13
CA GLN A 423 -9.27 -18.14 18.41
C GLN A 423 -8.65 -16.74 18.41
N GLY A 424 -8.92 -15.97 19.46
CA GLY A 424 -8.40 -14.60 19.61
C GLY A 424 -8.99 -13.63 18.61
N SER A 425 -8.26 -12.54 18.33
CA SER A 425 -8.67 -11.54 17.33
C SER A 425 -8.12 -11.92 15.96
N PRO A 426 -8.96 -12.16 14.94
CA PRO A 426 -8.47 -12.40 13.58
C PRO A 426 -7.80 -11.15 13.01
N LEU A 427 -6.91 -11.36 12.04
CA LEU A 427 -6.30 -10.30 11.25
C LEU A 427 -6.91 -10.27 9.84
N VAL A 428 -7.35 -9.12 9.37
CA VAL A 428 -7.91 -8.93 8.02
C VAL A 428 -7.02 -8.00 7.20
N ALA A 429 -6.62 -8.44 6.01
CA ALA A 429 -5.73 -7.73 5.08
C ALA A 429 -6.21 -7.88 3.63
N THR A 430 -7.51 -7.72 3.37
CA THR A 430 -8.17 -8.08 2.10
C THR A 430 -8.03 -7.07 0.96
N GLY A 431 -6.92 -6.31 0.90
CA GLY A 431 -6.71 -5.32 -0.16
C GLY A 431 -7.66 -4.11 -0.08
N ILE A 432 -7.70 -3.30 -1.14
CA ILE A 432 -8.48 -2.05 -1.18
C ILE A 432 -9.96 -2.39 -1.53
N PRO A 433 -10.98 -1.71 -0.93
CA PRO A 433 -12.40 -1.88 -1.29
C PRO A 433 -12.70 -1.80 -2.79
N PRO A 434 -13.81 -2.38 -3.29
CA PRO A 434 -14.14 -2.35 -4.72
C PRO A 434 -14.47 -0.95 -5.25
N GLU A 435 -14.35 -0.79 -6.58
CA GLU A 435 -14.71 0.43 -7.31
C GLU A 435 -16.22 0.77 -7.20
N ILE A 436 -16.57 2.05 -7.36
CA ILE A 436 -17.98 2.51 -7.33
C ILE A 436 -18.64 2.54 -8.71
N ILE A 437 -19.94 2.27 -8.73
CA ILE A 437 -20.77 2.46 -9.92
C ILE A 437 -20.74 3.96 -10.32
N PRO A 438 -20.54 4.29 -11.60
CA PRO A 438 -20.62 5.67 -12.09
C PRO A 438 -21.92 6.36 -11.75
N GLY A 439 -21.81 7.56 -11.16
CA GLY A 439 -22.96 8.34 -10.70
C GLY A 439 -23.50 7.94 -9.32
N ALA A 440 -23.02 6.85 -8.70
CA ALA A 440 -23.48 6.50 -7.35
C ALA A 440 -22.98 7.50 -6.30
N ASN A 441 -23.82 7.79 -5.31
CA ASN A 441 -23.50 8.73 -4.25
C ASN A 441 -22.49 8.12 -3.27
N ARG A 442 -21.38 8.82 -3.00
CA ARG A 442 -20.31 8.29 -2.13
C ARG A 442 -20.69 8.13 -0.65
N GLN A 443 -21.74 8.80 -0.17
CA GLN A 443 -22.24 8.64 1.21
C GLN A 443 -23.23 7.48 1.35
N VAL A 444 -23.90 7.12 0.25
CA VAL A 444 -24.83 5.99 0.19
C VAL A 444 -24.59 5.14 -1.08
N PRO A 445 -23.41 4.51 -1.25
CA PRO A 445 -22.99 4.00 -2.57
C PRO A 445 -23.64 2.70 -3.03
N THR A 446 -24.39 1.99 -2.18
CA THR A 446 -24.98 0.69 -2.58
C THR A 446 -26.49 0.66 -2.42
N VAL A 447 -27.11 -0.22 -3.22
CA VAL A 447 -28.57 -0.42 -3.20
C VAL A 447 -29.10 -0.79 -1.81
N PRO A 448 -28.48 -1.68 -1.00
CA PRO A 448 -28.98 -1.96 0.34
C PRO A 448 -28.95 -0.74 1.28
N GLU A 449 -27.89 0.04 1.27
CA GLU A 449 -27.79 1.27 2.08
C GLU A 449 -28.82 2.31 1.61
N ALA A 450 -28.94 2.51 0.30
CA ALA A 450 -29.93 3.41 -0.29
C ALA A 450 -31.35 3.01 0.10
N THR A 451 -31.66 1.71 0.02
CA THR A 451 -32.94 1.13 0.46
C THR A 451 -33.19 1.42 1.94
N GLY A 452 -32.18 1.23 2.80
CA GLY A 452 -32.29 1.48 4.24
C GLY A 452 -32.57 2.95 4.58
N VAL A 453 -31.79 3.88 4.02
CA VAL A 453 -31.97 5.33 4.21
C VAL A 453 -33.35 5.79 3.75
N LEU A 454 -33.80 5.30 2.59
CA LEU A 454 -35.13 5.63 2.07
C LEU A 454 -36.24 5.04 2.96
N ALA A 455 -36.12 3.78 3.39
CA ALA A 455 -37.09 3.14 4.26
C ALA A 455 -37.23 3.83 5.63
N GLU A 456 -36.11 4.28 6.20
CA GLU A 456 -36.07 5.06 7.45
C GLU A 456 -36.82 6.39 7.27
N HIS A 457 -36.50 7.16 6.23
CA HIS A 457 -37.16 8.44 5.95
C HIS A 457 -38.67 8.26 5.68
N LEU A 458 -39.06 7.27 4.89
CA LEU A 458 -40.47 6.97 4.60
C LEU A 458 -41.26 6.57 5.86
N THR A 459 -40.59 5.88 6.80
CA THR A 459 -41.16 5.59 8.13
C THR A 459 -41.37 6.85 8.93
N ALA A 460 -40.40 7.78 8.93
CA ALA A 460 -40.48 9.04 9.65
C ALA A 460 -41.59 9.96 9.12
N VAL A 461 -41.82 9.97 7.80
CA VAL A 461 -42.94 10.72 7.17
C VAL A 461 -44.29 10.11 7.54
N GLY A 462 -44.41 8.78 7.54
CA GLY A 462 -45.53 8.06 8.15
C GLY A 462 -46.91 8.19 7.48
N THR A 463 -47.01 8.67 6.22
CA THR A 463 -48.30 8.66 5.50
C THR A 463 -48.63 7.26 4.97
N PRO A 464 -49.90 6.95 4.68
CA PRO A 464 -50.28 5.65 4.11
C PRO A 464 -49.52 5.31 2.82
N GLU A 465 -49.24 6.31 1.98
CA GLU A 465 -48.48 6.14 0.74
C GLU A 465 -46.99 5.88 1.01
N THR A 466 -46.35 6.61 1.93
CA THR A 466 -44.93 6.41 2.24
C THR A 466 -44.69 5.09 2.96
N LEU A 467 -45.59 4.67 3.86
CA LEU A 467 -45.50 3.38 4.53
C LEU A 467 -45.69 2.22 3.56
N ARG A 468 -46.62 2.33 2.59
CA ARG A 468 -46.77 1.32 1.53
C ARG A 468 -45.52 1.23 0.64
N ALA A 469 -44.97 2.38 0.24
CA ALA A 469 -43.75 2.42 -0.57
C ALA A 469 -42.55 1.82 0.19
N ARG A 470 -42.43 2.10 1.50
CA ARG A 470 -41.43 1.45 2.37
C ARG A 470 -41.60 -0.06 2.40
N ASP A 471 -42.81 -0.56 2.64
CA ASP A 471 -43.06 -2.01 2.74
C ASP A 471 -42.75 -2.72 1.42
N GLN A 472 -43.13 -2.10 0.30
CA GLN A 472 -42.77 -2.58 -1.03
C GLN A 472 -41.26 -2.60 -1.22
N LEU A 473 -40.55 -1.51 -0.89
CA LEU A 473 -39.10 -1.37 -0.99
C LEU A 473 -38.35 -2.44 -0.16
N LEU A 474 -38.79 -2.71 1.07
CA LEU A 474 -38.20 -3.71 1.96
C LEU A 474 -38.50 -5.16 1.51
N SER A 475 -39.61 -5.38 0.80
CA SER A 475 -39.99 -6.71 0.28
C SER A 475 -39.24 -7.12 -0.99
N LEU A 476 -38.55 -6.19 -1.66
CA LEU A 476 -37.84 -6.48 -2.90
C LEU A 476 -36.70 -7.49 -2.66
N PRO A 477 -36.53 -8.48 -3.55
CA PRO A 477 -35.41 -9.41 -3.47
C PRO A 477 -34.07 -8.69 -3.62
N ALA A 478 -33.02 -9.24 -3.02
CA ALA A 478 -31.66 -8.77 -3.26
C ALA A 478 -31.16 -9.24 -4.64
N GLY A 479 -30.29 -8.45 -5.27
CA GLY A 479 -29.67 -8.78 -6.56
C GLY A 479 -29.96 -7.77 -7.68
N GLU A 480 -29.60 -8.18 -8.89
CA GLU A 480 -29.76 -7.40 -10.12
C GLU A 480 -31.23 -7.01 -10.37
N GLY A 481 -31.45 -5.77 -10.83
CA GLY A 481 -32.78 -5.23 -11.12
C GLY A 481 -33.50 -4.67 -9.89
N ARG A 482 -32.97 -4.88 -8.67
CA ARG A 482 -33.53 -4.29 -7.44
C ARG A 482 -33.52 -2.77 -7.51
N ALA A 483 -32.50 -2.15 -8.11
CA ALA A 483 -32.39 -0.70 -8.19
C ALA A 483 -33.54 -0.09 -9.00
N ALA A 484 -33.83 -0.63 -10.18
CA ALA A 484 -34.95 -0.22 -11.02
C ALA A 484 -36.30 -0.45 -10.32
N ALA A 485 -36.51 -1.63 -9.73
CA ALA A 485 -37.73 -1.95 -8.99
C ALA A 485 -37.92 -1.04 -7.76
N SER A 486 -36.84 -0.62 -7.12
CA SER A 486 -36.87 0.35 -6.01
C SER A 486 -37.33 1.72 -6.50
N LEU A 487 -36.86 2.19 -7.65
CA LEU A 487 -37.32 3.45 -8.23
C LEU A 487 -38.81 3.39 -8.60
N ASP A 488 -39.28 2.26 -9.13
CA ASP A 488 -40.70 2.05 -9.45
C ASP A 488 -41.59 2.09 -8.19
N ALA A 489 -41.13 1.49 -7.09
CA ALA A 489 -41.82 1.53 -5.79
C ALA A 489 -41.93 2.97 -5.21
N LEU A 490 -41.04 3.87 -5.64
CA LEU A 490 -40.96 5.26 -5.19
C LEU A 490 -41.59 6.25 -6.18
N ALA A 491 -42.18 5.77 -7.27
CA ALA A 491 -42.67 6.59 -8.37
C ALA A 491 -43.95 7.38 -8.07
N ASP A 492 -44.67 7.05 -6.99
CA ASP A 492 -45.85 7.81 -6.57
C ASP A 492 -45.48 9.29 -6.33
N PRO A 493 -46.16 10.27 -6.96
CA PRO A 493 -45.83 11.68 -6.81
C PRO A 493 -45.77 12.17 -5.36
N ARG A 494 -46.62 11.63 -4.47
CA ARG A 494 -46.64 12.00 -3.04
C ARG A 494 -45.39 11.50 -2.32
N VAL A 495 -44.93 10.31 -2.68
CA VAL A 495 -43.68 9.72 -2.17
C VAL A 495 -42.49 10.51 -2.71
N ALA A 496 -42.47 10.82 -4.00
CA ALA A 496 -41.44 11.64 -4.62
C ALA A 496 -41.35 13.05 -4.01
N ASP A 497 -42.48 13.69 -3.69
CA ASP A 497 -42.53 14.97 -2.99
C ASP A 497 -41.94 14.85 -1.57
N ALA A 498 -42.33 13.82 -0.83
CA ALA A 498 -41.81 13.55 0.51
C ALA A 498 -40.29 13.34 0.51
N LEU A 499 -39.75 12.61 -0.48
CA LEU A 499 -38.31 12.41 -0.66
C LEU A 499 -37.59 13.71 -1.05
N ARG A 500 -38.17 14.51 -1.96
CA ARG A 500 -37.57 15.80 -2.38
C ARG A 500 -37.56 16.85 -1.27
N SER A 501 -38.54 16.81 -0.39
CA SER A 501 -38.63 17.69 0.77
C SER A 501 -37.72 17.28 1.94
N ALA A 502 -37.02 16.14 1.83
CA ALA A 502 -36.13 15.67 2.87
C ALA A 502 -34.97 16.65 3.10
N GLY A 503 -34.75 17.03 4.37
CA GLY A 503 -33.60 17.84 4.76
C GLY A 503 -32.30 17.04 4.89
N ASP A 504 -32.37 15.72 4.92
CA ASP A 504 -31.19 14.84 4.97
C ASP A 504 -30.62 14.62 3.56
N PRO A 505 -29.39 15.09 3.26
CA PRO A 505 -28.78 14.91 1.94
C PRO A 505 -28.58 13.43 1.56
N ARG A 506 -28.54 12.50 2.52
CA ARG A 506 -28.46 11.06 2.26
C ARG A 506 -29.70 10.53 1.54
N VAL A 507 -30.87 11.14 1.73
CA VAL A 507 -32.11 10.73 1.05
C VAL A 507 -32.03 11.04 -0.45
N ALA A 508 -31.55 12.23 -0.81
CA ALA A 508 -31.30 12.58 -2.21
C ALA A 508 -30.19 11.72 -2.82
N GLY A 509 -29.10 11.49 -2.06
CA GLY A 509 -28.01 10.62 -2.46
C GLY A 509 -28.42 9.15 -2.65
N ALA A 510 -29.33 8.63 -1.83
CA ALA A 510 -29.87 7.29 -2.00
C ALA A 510 -30.63 7.15 -3.32
N ALA A 511 -31.45 8.14 -3.69
CA ALA A 511 -32.12 8.14 -4.98
C ALA A 511 -31.15 8.28 -6.17
N GLU A 512 -30.07 9.06 -6.02
CA GLU A 512 -28.98 9.16 -7.00
C GLU A 512 -28.31 7.79 -7.22
N THR A 513 -27.95 7.08 -6.15
CA THR A 513 -27.38 5.73 -6.22
C THR A 513 -28.30 4.74 -6.92
N LEU A 514 -29.60 4.72 -6.59
CA LEU A 514 -30.55 3.83 -7.26
C LEU A 514 -30.64 4.10 -8.77
N ARG A 515 -30.67 5.38 -9.20
CA ARG A 515 -30.67 5.74 -10.63
C ARG A 515 -29.39 5.31 -11.33
N ALA A 516 -28.25 5.61 -10.74
CA ALA A 516 -26.94 5.22 -11.27
C ALA A 516 -26.80 3.71 -11.41
N THR A 517 -27.22 2.92 -10.39
CA THR A 517 -27.20 1.46 -10.47
C THR A 517 -28.17 0.94 -11.53
N ALA A 518 -29.38 1.49 -11.64
CA ALA A 518 -30.32 1.09 -12.69
C ALA A 518 -29.82 1.46 -14.10
N ALA A 519 -29.11 2.58 -14.26
CA ALA A 519 -28.45 2.94 -15.52
C ALA A 519 -27.31 1.97 -15.86
N TRP A 520 -26.50 1.61 -14.86
CA TRP A 520 -25.44 0.61 -14.99
C TRP A 520 -25.97 -0.75 -15.43
N GLU A 521 -26.96 -1.29 -14.72
CA GLU A 521 -27.60 -2.59 -15.06
C GLU A 521 -28.17 -2.58 -16.49
N ARG A 522 -28.83 -1.48 -16.89
CA ARG A 522 -29.32 -1.31 -18.28
C ARG A 522 -28.18 -1.29 -19.30
N ALA A 523 -27.07 -0.64 -18.99
CA ALA A 523 -25.91 -0.59 -19.87
C ALA A 523 -25.24 -1.98 -20.00
N VAL A 524 -25.10 -2.71 -18.90
CA VAL A 524 -24.62 -4.10 -18.88
C VAL A 524 -25.52 -5.00 -19.72
N ALA A 525 -26.84 -4.89 -19.57
CA ALA A 525 -27.80 -5.66 -20.38
C ALA A 525 -27.75 -5.30 -21.87
N ALA A 526 -27.54 -4.03 -22.21
CA ALA A 526 -27.45 -3.57 -23.59
C ALA A 526 -26.10 -3.89 -24.27
N ALA A 527 -25.04 -4.05 -23.48
CA ALA A 527 -23.69 -4.36 -23.96
C ALA A 527 -22.98 -5.41 -23.07
N PRO A 528 -23.44 -6.68 -23.08
CA PRO A 528 -22.88 -7.72 -22.22
C PRO A 528 -21.38 -7.93 -22.44
N GLY A 529 -20.61 -8.00 -21.35
CA GLY A 529 -19.15 -8.15 -21.39
C GLY A 529 -18.38 -6.93 -21.90
N ARG A 530 -19.06 -5.79 -22.12
CA ARG A 530 -18.46 -4.52 -22.57
C ARG A 530 -18.69 -3.36 -21.59
N VAL A 531 -19.42 -3.57 -20.49
CA VAL A 531 -19.57 -2.60 -19.39
C VAL A 531 -19.07 -3.29 -18.14
N LEU A 532 -17.94 -2.82 -17.62
CA LEU A 532 -17.14 -3.53 -16.61
C LEU A 532 -16.71 -2.58 -15.49
N MET A 533 -16.62 -3.08 -14.27
CA MET A 533 -15.88 -2.43 -13.19
C MET A 533 -14.37 -2.58 -13.42
N GLY A 534 -13.59 -1.62 -12.95
CA GLY A 534 -12.12 -1.69 -13.05
C GLY A 534 -11.51 -2.90 -12.34
N ASP A 535 -12.16 -3.38 -11.27
CA ASP A 535 -11.72 -4.60 -10.57
C ASP A 535 -11.90 -5.86 -11.44
N GLU A 536 -12.91 -5.92 -12.32
CA GLU A 536 -13.12 -7.09 -13.20
C GLU A 536 -12.01 -7.21 -14.25
N VAL A 537 -11.60 -6.07 -14.83
CA VAL A 537 -10.48 -6.03 -15.77
C VAL A 537 -9.15 -6.30 -15.04
N GLY A 538 -8.99 -5.76 -13.83
CA GLY A 538 -7.86 -6.03 -12.94
C GLY A 538 -7.76 -7.49 -12.46
N ASP A 539 -8.88 -8.19 -12.28
CA ASP A 539 -8.90 -9.62 -11.94
C ASP A 539 -8.69 -10.51 -13.19
N GLY A 540 -8.68 -9.92 -14.39
CA GLY A 540 -8.55 -10.64 -15.67
C GLY A 540 -9.86 -11.27 -16.16
N ASP A 541 -10.99 -10.96 -15.52
CA ASP A 541 -12.32 -11.49 -15.81
C ASP A 541 -13.00 -10.72 -16.96
N TYR A 542 -12.29 -10.55 -18.08
CA TYR A 542 -12.80 -9.82 -19.25
C TYR A 542 -12.25 -10.34 -20.59
N ASN A 543 -12.92 -9.98 -21.69
CA ASN A 543 -12.45 -10.27 -23.04
C ASN A 543 -11.83 -9.01 -23.68
N PRO A 544 -10.50 -8.93 -23.85
CA PRO A 544 -9.83 -7.74 -24.42
C PRO A 544 -10.18 -7.45 -25.88
N ARG A 545 -10.71 -8.45 -26.61
CA ARG A 545 -11.14 -8.32 -28.01
C ARG A 545 -12.63 -8.06 -28.15
N ALA A 546 -13.35 -7.84 -27.06
CA ALA A 546 -14.78 -7.49 -27.09
C ALA A 546 -15.04 -6.09 -27.67
N ALA A 547 -14.02 -5.23 -27.72
CA ALA A 547 -14.09 -3.85 -28.17
C ALA A 547 -12.75 -3.38 -28.73
N ASN A 548 -12.80 -2.44 -29.68
CA ASN A 548 -11.63 -1.72 -30.16
C ASN A 548 -11.55 -0.32 -29.55
N GLU A 549 -12.69 0.31 -29.24
CA GLU A 549 -12.74 1.62 -28.58
C GLU A 549 -13.21 1.46 -27.12
N TRP A 550 -12.31 1.70 -26.18
CA TRP A 550 -12.56 1.57 -24.74
C TRP A 550 -12.62 2.95 -24.09
N VAL A 551 -13.71 3.22 -23.37
CA VAL A 551 -13.84 4.38 -22.49
C VAL A 551 -13.56 3.94 -21.07
N ILE A 552 -12.56 4.54 -20.42
CA ILE A 552 -12.29 4.33 -19.01
C ILE A 552 -12.74 5.57 -18.24
N ALA A 553 -13.68 5.37 -17.32
CA ALA A 553 -14.21 6.38 -16.45
C ALA A 553 -13.32 6.56 -15.23
N GLY A 554 -12.43 7.53 -15.30
CA GLY A 554 -11.40 7.85 -14.31
C GLY A 554 -10.03 8.04 -14.98
N VAL A 555 -9.12 8.67 -14.24
CA VAL A 555 -7.69 8.78 -14.61
C VAL A 555 -6.77 8.46 -13.42
N GLY A 556 -7.33 7.79 -12.41
CA GLY A 556 -6.58 7.36 -11.22
C GLY A 556 -5.72 6.11 -11.50
N GLY A 557 -5.07 5.59 -10.45
CA GLY A 557 -4.19 4.42 -10.57
C GLY A 557 -4.87 3.21 -11.21
N ALA A 558 -6.12 2.90 -10.79
CA ALA A 558 -6.91 1.83 -11.38
C ALA A 558 -7.21 2.07 -12.87
N ALA A 559 -7.47 3.32 -13.29
CA ALA A 559 -7.71 3.63 -14.70
C ALA A 559 -6.46 3.44 -15.56
N ILE A 560 -5.30 3.87 -15.06
CA ILE A 560 -4.01 3.72 -15.74
C ILE A 560 -3.62 2.23 -15.85
N ALA A 561 -3.81 1.46 -14.78
CA ALA A 561 -3.58 0.01 -14.80
C ALA A 561 -4.50 -0.68 -15.82
N ASN A 562 -5.79 -0.39 -15.81
CA ASN A 562 -6.75 -0.96 -16.76
C ASN A 562 -6.47 -0.54 -18.21
N ALA A 563 -6.02 0.69 -18.45
CA ALA A 563 -5.57 1.13 -19.76
C ALA A 563 -4.38 0.31 -20.25
N GLU A 564 -3.39 0.05 -19.39
CA GLU A 564 -2.25 -0.80 -19.71
C GLU A 564 -2.67 -2.24 -20.01
N ILE A 565 -3.50 -2.84 -19.15
CA ILE A 565 -4.00 -4.22 -19.32
C ILE A 565 -4.70 -4.39 -20.68
N ILE A 566 -5.57 -3.44 -21.05
CA ILE A 566 -6.31 -3.46 -22.32
C ILE A 566 -5.37 -3.30 -23.52
N LEU A 567 -4.46 -2.30 -23.47
CA LEU A 567 -3.55 -1.99 -24.58
C LEU A 567 -2.49 -3.08 -24.82
N GLN A 568 -2.07 -3.79 -23.76
CA GLN A 568 -1.19 -4.95 -23.86
C GLN A 568 -1.93 -6.16 -24.45
N ALA A 569 -3.17 -6.40 -24.02
CA ALA A 569 -3.93 -7.58 -24.41
C ALA A 569 -4.54 -7.48 -25.82
N ASN A 570 -4.78 -6.26 -26.33
CA ASN A 570 -5.32 -6.02 -27.66
C ASN A 570 -4.51 -4.94 -28.42
N PRO A 571 -3.73 -5.32 -29.46
CA PRO A 571 -2.92 -4.37 -30.23
C PRO A 571 -3.76 -3.35 -31.03
N ASP A 572 -5.03 -3.66 -31.33
CA ASP A 572 -5.92 -2.79 -32.10
C ASP A 572 -6.77 -1.87 -31.19
N ALA A 573 -6.68 -2.03 -29.86
CA ALA A 573 -7.45 -1.23 -28.92
C ALA A 573 -6.99 0.23 -28.88
N LYS A 574 -7.96 1.14 -28.73
CA LYS A 574 -7.77 2.54 -28.36
C LYS A 574 -8.49 2.78 -27.04
N VAL A 575 -7.82 3.49 -26.14
CA VAL A 575 -8.31 3.79 -24.80
C VAL A 575 -8.47 5.29 -24.63
N SER A 576 -9.67 5.72 -24.24
CA SER A 576 -9.98 7.08 -23.81
C SER A 576 -10.23 7.09 -22.30
N MET A 577 -9.29 7.62 -21.53
CA MET A 577 -9.49 7.86 -20.09
C MET A 577 -10.19 9.21 -19.89
N VAL A 578 -11.24 9.27 -19.08
CA VAL A 578 -12.04 10.47 -18.86
C VAL A 578 -12.19 10.73 -17.38
N GLY A 579 -11.86 11.92 -16.88
CA GLY A 579 -12.05 12.22 -15.47
C GLY A 579 -11.46 13.55 -15.03
N LYS A 580 -11.37 13.76 -13.71
CA LYS A 580 -10.60 14.86 -13.11
C LYS A 580 -9.12 14.71 -13.45
N ASP A 581 -8.26 15.64 -13.06
CA ASP A 581 -6.81 15.45 -13.25
C ASP A 581 -6.22 14.27 -12.48
N ALA A 582 -5.23 13.61 -13.09
CA ALA A 582 -4.46 12.55 -12.45
C ALA A 582 -3.70 13.11 -11.23
N PRO A 583 -3.80 12.45 -10.04
CA PRO A 583 -3.06 12.85 -8.85
C PRO A 583 -1.56 12.99 -9.11
N PHE A 584 -0.93 13.97 -8.46
CA PHE A 584 0.50 14.28 -8.64
C PHE A 584 1.41 13.05 -8.50
N VAL A 585 1.12 12.15 -7.56
CA VAL A 585 1.87 10.89 -7.37
C VAL A 585 1.93 10.03 -8.63
N LEU A 586 0.86 9.98 -9.43
CA LEU A 586 0.81 9.16 -10.65
C LEU A 586 1.67 9.77 -11.78
N LYS A 587 1.88 11.08 -11.74
CA LYS A 587 2.84 11.76 -12.63
C LYS A 587 4.31 11.44 -12.26
N ASN A 588 4.53 10.84 -11.09
CA ASN A 588 5.84 10.41 -10.58
C ASN A 588 6.02 8.90 -10.62
N ASP A 589 5.00 8.11 -10.93
CA ASP A 589 5.18 6.66 -11.06
C ASP A 589 5.83 6.28 -12.40
N ALA A 590 6.41 5.10 -12.47
CA ALA A 590 7.10 4.62 -13.66
C ALA A 590 6.11 4.12 -14.73
N GLN A 591 4.96 3.57 -14.32
CA GLN A 591 3.93 3.01 -15.20
C GLN A 591 3.34 4.05 -16.13
N TYR A 592 2.81 5.16 -15.59
CA TYR A 592 2.04 6.11 -16.37
C TYR A 592 2.91 6.80 -17.43
N THR A 593 4.17 7.07 -17.11
CA THR A 593 5.11 7.61 -18.10
C THR A 593 5.53 6.59 -19.15
N ALA A 594 5.72 5.32 -18.78
CA ALA A 594 5.96 4.27 -19.77
C ALA A 594 4.77 4.13 -20.72
N LEU A 595 3.55 4.11 -20.17
CA LEU A 595 2.30 4.00 -20.93
C LEU A 595 2.11 5.18 -21.89
N ARG A 596 2.32 6.42 -21.43
CA ARG A 596 2.22 7.61 -22.27
C ARG A 596 3.29 7.63 -23.37
N ARG A 597 4.54 7.32 -23.06
CA ARG A 597 5.59 7.24 -24.08
C ARG A 597 5.30 6.20 -25.16
N ALA A 598 4.61 5.11 -24.81
CA ALA A 598 4.22 4.08 -25.76
C ALA A 598 3.00 4.48 -26.60
N HIS A 599 1.96 5.07 -25.99
CA HIS A 599 0.63 5.18 -26.60
C HIS A 599 0.03 6.58 -26.69
N ASP A 600 0.56 7.56 -25.96
CA ASP A 600 0.06 8.94 -25.99
C ASP A 600 0.83 9.75 -27.04
N ALA A 601 0.12 10.27 -28.04
CA ALA A 601 0.71 11.02 -29.14
C ALA A 601 1.45 12.30 -28.67
N GLU A 602 1.02 12.93 -27.56
CA GLU A 602 1.70 14.11 -27.00
C GLU A 602 3.10 13.77 -26.45
N TYR A 603 3.31 12.50 -26.08
CA TYR A 603 4.57 11.97 -25.56
C TYR A 603 5.36 11.20 -26.63
N GLY A 604 4.93 11.25 -27.90
CA GLY A 604 5.57 10.56 -29.02
C GLY A 604 5.13 9.11 -29.22
N GLY A 605 4.06 8.67 -28.55
CA GLY A 605 3.47 7.35 -28.70
C GLY A 605 2.61 7.17 -29.95
N ASP A 606 2.03 5.98 -30.10
CA ASP A 606 1.24 5.58 -31.27
C ASP A 606 -0.19 6.18 -31.37
N GLY A 607 -0.61 6.95 -30.36
CA GLY A 607 -1.91 7.62 -30.30
C GLY A 607 -3.07 6.72 -29.86
N ARG A 608 -2.80 5.50 -29.38
CA ARG A 608 -3.84 4.60 -28.85
C ARG A 608 -4.33 4.98 -27.44
N LEU A 609 -3.65 5.88 -26.73
CA LEU A 609 -4.10 6.41 -25.45
C LEU A 609 -4.44 7.90 -25.58
N VAL A 610 -5.64 8.27 -25.13
CA VAL A 610 -6.07 9.67 -25.01
C VAL A 610 -6.61 9.91 -23.60
N THR A 611 -6.20 11.00 -22.96
CA THR A 611 -6.68 11.39 -21.63
C THR A 611 -7.48 12.69 -21.71
N TYR A 612 -8.75 12.64 -21.30
CA TYR A 612 -9.63 13.80 -21.17
C TYR A 612 -9.72 14.22 -19.70
N SER A 613 -8.82 15.12 -19.29
CA SER A 613 -8.79 15.73 -17.96
C SER A 613 -9.94 16.71 -17.70
N ASP A 614 -10.11 17.09 -16.44
CA ASP A 614 -11.09 18.08 -15.93
C ASP A 614 -12.55 17.81 -16.32
N ARG A 615 -12.91 16.54 -16.44
CA ARG A 615 -14.29 16.08 -16.64
C ARG A 615 -14.85 15.45 -15.37
N ARG A 616 -16.01 15.94 -14.92
CA ARG A 616 -16.79 15.27 -13.88
C ARG A 616 -17.73 14.29 -14.56
N LEU A 617 -17.69 13.03 -14.15
CA LEU A 617 -18.52 11.96 -14.69
C LEU A 617 -19.75 11.72 -13.81
N GLY A 618 -20.89 11.50 -14.44
CA GLY A 618 -22.14 11.04 -13.83
C GLY A 618 -22.38 9.56 -14.09
N GLU A 619 -23.63 9.18 -14.34
CA GLU A 619 -24.02 7.82 -14.71
C GLU A 619 -23.50 7.41 -16.10
N VAL A 620 -23.49 6.11 -16.38
CA VAL A 620 -23.13 5.59 -17.70
C VAL A 620 -24.28 5.79 -18.69
N GLY A 621 -23.95 6.23 -19.91
CA GLY A 621 -24.92 6.36 -21.01
C GLY A 621 -24.77 5.24 -22.04
N THR A 622 -25.85 4.99 -22.80
CA THR A 622 -25.83 4.16 -24.00
C THR A 622 -26.37 4.93 -25.20
N VAL A 623 -25.78 4.70 -26.37
CA VAL A 623 -26.17 5.33 -27.64
C VAL A 623 -26.27 4.23 -28.68
N THR A 624 -27.39 4.18 -29.42
CA THR A 624 -27.51 3.30 -30.58
C THR A 624 -26.92 4.01 -31.79
N ALA A 625 -25.80 3.48 -32.29
CA ALA A 625 -25.16 4.00 -33.49
C ALA A 625 -26.04 3.77 -34.75
N PRO A 626 -25.80 4.50 -35.86
CA PRO A 626 -26.58 4.35 -37.09
C PRO A 626 -26.57 2.94 -37.70
N ASP A 627 -25.54 2.14 -37.39
CA ASP A 627 -25.41 0.73 -37.77
C ASP A 627 -26.21 -0.23 -36.87
N GLY A 628 -26.90 0.30 -35.85
CA GLY A 628 -27.68 -0.47 -34.87
C GLY A 628 -26.86 -0.98 -33.69
N GLN A 629 -25.54 -0.76 -33.65
CA GLN A 629 -24.69 -1.21 -32.55
C GLN A 629 -24.87 -0.31 -31.32
N VAL A 630 -24.98 -0.92 -30.14
CA VAL A 630 -24.97 -0.17 -28.86
C VAL A 630 -23.54 0.23 -28.54
N ARG A 631 -23.32 1.54 -28.47
CA ARG A 631 -22.13 2.21 -27.93
C ARG A 631 -22.41 2.69 -26.51
N VAL A 632 -21.35 2.85 -25.75
CA VAL A 632 -21.36 3.33 -24.36
C VAL A 632 -20.75 4.72 -24.30
N ALA A 633 -21.38 5.61 -23.54
CA ALA A 633 -21.08 7.03 -23.53
C ALA A 633 -20.73 7.53 -22.13
N ALA A 634 -19.73 8.40 -22.06
CA ALA A 634 -19.41 9.15 -20.85
C ALA A 634 -20.35 10.35 -20.72
N LEU A 635 -21.09 10.41 -19.60
CA LEU A 635 -21.99 11.52 -19.28
C LEU A 635 -21.42 12.38 -18.16
N ASP A 636 -21.77 13.68 -18.14
CA ASP A 636 -21.50 14.55 -17.01
C ASP A 636 -22.42 14.28 -15.80
N ASP A 637 -22.19 14.99 -14.70
CA ASP A 637 -23.00 14.88 -13.48
C ASP A 637 -24.45 15.41 -13.63
N GLN A 638 -24.81 15.95 -14.81
CA GLN A 638 -26.17 16.32 -15.17
C GLN A 638 -26.79 15.37 -16.22
N GLY A 639 -26.11 14.27 -16.56
CA GLY A 639 -26.57 13.29 -17.55
C GLY A 639 -26.43 13.74 -19.01
N ARG A 640 -25.64 14.77 -19.30
CA ARG A 640 -25.39 15.25 -20.66
C ARG A 640 -24.16 14.54 -21.24
N SER A 641 -24.21 14.24 -22.53
CA SER A 641 -23.08 13.61 -23.22
C SER A 641 -21.85 14.51 -23.23
N LEU A 642 -20.69 13.94 -22.90
CA LEU A 642 -19.39 14.59 -23.04
C LEU A 642 -18.81 14.47 -24.47
N GLY A 643 -19.53 13.84 -25.39
CA GLY A 643 -19.07 13.57 -26.76
C GLY A 643 -17.99 12.49 -26.83
N ILE A 644 -17.85 11.67 -25.79
CA ILE A 644 -16.86 10.59 -25.69
C ILE A 644 -17.61 9.27 -25.60
N GLU A 645 -17.47 8.44 -26.64
CA GLU A 645 -18.22 7.20 -26.81
C GLU A 645 -17.28 6.08 -27.26
N GLY A 646 -17.54 4.84 -26.83
CA GLY A 646 -16.77 3.67 -27.23
C GLY A 646 -17.64 2.43 -27.41
N ASP A 647 -16.99 1.34 -27.78
CA ASP A 647 -17.57 0.01 -27.82
C ASP A 647 -17.71 -0.59 -26.40
N ALA A 648 -16.78 -0.26 -25.51
CA ALA A 648 -16.75 -0.73 -24.13
C ALA A 648 -16.45 0.38 -23.12
N TYR A 649 -16.87 0.16 -21.87
CA TYR A 649 -16.80 1.09 -20.76
C TYR A 649 -16.23 0.39 -19.52
N VAL A 650 -15.23 1.01 -18.89
CA VAL A 650 -14.64 0.52 -17.63
C VAL A 650 -14.77 1.58 -16.54
N ALA A 651 -15.37 1.23 -15.40
CA ALA A 651 -15.55 2.14 -14.28
C ALA A 651 -14.37 2.11 -13.30
N CYS A 652 -13.62 3.21 -13.21
CA CYS A 652 -12.45 3.40 -12.33
C CYS A 652 -12.54 4.74 -11.56
N LEU A 653 -13.68 4.98 -10.90
CA LEU A 653 -14.04 6.29 -10.31
C LEU A 653 -13.62 6.44 -8.85
N GLY A 654 -12.85 5.47 -8.34
CA GLY A 654 -12.39 5.41 -6.97
C GLY A 654 -13.32 4.58 -6.09
N ARG A 655 -12.92 4.45 -4.84
CA ARG A 655 -13.42 3.45 -3.91
C ARG A 655 -14.04 4.14 -2.69
N VAL A 656 -14.94 3.45 -1.99
CA VAL A 656 -15.58 3.97 -0.78
C VAL A 656 -14.96 3.33 0.43
N SER A 657 -14.67 4.14 1.44
CA SER A 657 -14.14 3.67 2.70
C SER A 657 -15.24 2.94 3.49
N ARG A 658 -15.15 1.62 3.52
CA ARG A 658 -16.08 0.69 4.17
C ARG A 658 -15.31 -0.42 4.87
N LEU A 659 -16.00 -1.17 5.73
CA LEU A 659 -15.40 -2.35 6.33
C LEU A 659 -15.04 -3.39 5.25
N PRO A 660 -13.96 -4.15 5.44
CA PRO A 660 -13.68 -5.32 4.63
C PRO A 660 -14.88 -6.27 4.56
N HIS A 661 -15.17 -6.80 3.36
CA HIS A 661 -16.27 -7.74 3.14
C HIS A 661 -16.27 -8.96 4.07
N ALA A 662 -15.10 -9.36 4.56
CA ALA A 662 -14.98 -10.42 5.56
C ALA A 662 -15.74 -10.11 6.86
N LEU A 663 -16.13 -8.86 7.10
CA LEU A 663 -16.80 -8.39 8.32
C LEU A 663 -18.29 -8.10 8.13
N ASP A 664 -18.83 -8.17 6.91
CA ASP A 664 -20.21 -7.75 6.60
C ASP A 664 -21.25 -8.43 7.51
N SER A 665 -21.13 -9.75 7.72
CA SER A 665 -22.05 -10.50 8.58
C SER A 665 -21.90 -10.18 10.07
N VAL A 666 -20.69 -9.83 10.52
CA VAL A 666 -20.44 -9.44 11.93
C VAL A 666 -20.99 -8.03 12.19
N GLU A 667 -20.80 -7.11 11.26
CA GLU A 667 -21.41 -5.77 11.33
C GLU A 667 -22.93 -5.87 11.34
N SER A 668 -23.50 -6.64 10.41
CA SER A 668 -24.95 -6.82 10.29
C SER A 668 -25.53 -7.39 11.60
N TRP A 669 -24.92 -8.44 12.14
CA TRP A 669 -25.31 -9.01 13.44
C TRP A 669 -25.31 -7.96 14.57
N ALA A 670 -24.25 -7.17 14.67
CA ALA A 670 -24.13 -6.16 15.72
C ALA A 670 -25.23 -5.10 15.58
N ARG A 671 -25.48 -4.59 14.37
CA ARG A 671 -26.48 -3.54 14.11
C ARG A 671 -27.92 -4.05 14.27
N GLU A 672 -28.25 -5.21 13.71
CA GLU A 672 -29.59 -5.81 13.80
C GLU A 672 -29.98 -6.16 15.24
N SER A 673 -28.99 -6.48 16.07
CA SER A 673 -29.17 -6.75 17.50
C SER A 673 -29.23 -5.48 18.37
N GLY A 674 -29.25 -4.28 17.76
CA GLY A 674 -29.23 -3.00 18.49
C GLY A 674 -27.91 -2.72 19.22
N GLY A 675 -26.83 -3.36 18.79
CA GLY A 675 -25.49 -3.25 19.34
C GLY A 675 -24.69 -2.05 18.81
N GLN A 676 -23.39 -2.05 19.11
CA GLN A 676 -22.45 -1.00 18.73
C GLN A 676 -21.27 -1.55 17.94
N VAL A 677 -20.76 -0.72 17.03
CA VAL A 677 -19.55 -0.96 16.25
C VAL A 677 -18.61 0.22 16.52
N ARG A 678 -17.40 -0.07 17.00
CA ARG A 678 -16.37 0.93 17.32
C ARG A 678 -15.07 0.62 16.61
N GLY A 679 -14.31 1.65 16.30
CA GLY A 679 -13.00 1.55 15.65
C GLY A 679 -11.94 2.31 16.42
N GLU A 680 -10.72 1.78 16.45
CA GLU A 680 -9.54 2.42 17.03
C GLU A 680 -8.34 2.29 16.07
N LEU A 681 -7.63 3.39 15.80
CA LEU A 681 -6.40 3.36 15.03
C LEU A 681 -5.24 2.77 15.86
N LEU A 682 -4.52 1.81 15.28
CA LEU A 682 -3.40 1.12 15.94
C LEU A 682 -2.06 1.73 15.50
N PHE A 683 -1.19 1.97 16.47
CA PHE A 683 0.17 2.49 16.27
C PHE A 683 1.16 1.70 17.12
N ASP A 684 2.39 1.51 16.63
CA ASP A 684 3.47 1.00 17.47
C ASP A 684 4.02 2.10 18.40
N LYS A 685 4.97 1.70 19.26
CA LYS A 685 5.67 2.62 20.19
C LYS A 685 6.39 3.78 19.50
N ASP A 686 6.73 3.62 18.22
CA ASP A 686 7.40 4.62 17.38
C ASP A 686 6.40 5.43 16.55
N ARG A 687 5.10 5.33 16.86
CA ARG A 687 3.99 5.99 16.15
C ARG A 687 3.89 5.59 14.66
N GLN A 688 4.41 4.43 14.29
CA GLN A 688 4.13 3.85 12.96
C GLN A 688 2.71 3.32 12.93
N TYR A 689 1.97 3.65 11.88
CA TYR A 689 0.60 3.17 11.71
C TYR A 689 0.57 1.67 11.39
N LEU A 690 -0.18 0.89 12.17
CA LEU A 690 -0.28 -0.56 12.04
C LEU A 690 -1.59 -1.02 11.39
N GLY A 691 -2.61 -0.17 11.39
CA GLY A 691 -3.96 -0.49 10.92
C GLY A 691 -5.01 0.00 11.91
N TYR A 692 -6.14 -0.68 12.00
CA TYR A 692 -7.17 -0.35 12.99
C TYR A 692 -7.78 -1.60 13.62
N ARG A 693 -8.27 -1.47 14.85
CA ARG A 693 -9.05 -2.50 15.55
C ARG A 693 -10.53 -2.15 15.48
N MET A 694 -11.34 -3.14 15.15
CA MET A 694 -12.80 -3.09 15.21
C MET A 694 -13.28 -3.81 16.46
N GLU A 695 -14.24 -3.22 17.15
CA GLU A 695 -14.99 -3.86 18.23
C GLU A 695 -16.47 -3.91 17.87
N PHE A 696 -17.05 -5.11 17.94
CA PHE A 696 -18.48 -5.37 17.72
C PHE A 696 -19.09 -5.84 19.04
N GLU A 697 -20.08 -5.10 19.54
CA GLU A 697 -20.74 -5.40 20.81
C GLU A 697 -22.25 -5.53 20.62
N ALA A 698 -22.81 -6.70 20.88
CA ALA A 698 -24.25 -6.97 20.82
C ALA A 698 -24.63 -8.12 21.75
N ALA A 699 -25.83 -8.06 22.32
CA ALA A 699 -26.38 -9.14 23.16
C ALA A 699 -25.44 -9.59 24.32
N GLY A 700 -24.67 -8.67 24.90
CA GLY A 700 -23.71 -8.98 25.98
C GLY A 700 -22.43 -9.68 25.51
N GLN A 701 -22.21 -9.77 24.20
CA GLN A 701 -21.02 -10.37 23.58
C GLN A 701 -20.17 -9.29 22.93
N LYS A 702 -18.85 -9.47 22.99
CA LYS A 702 -17.86 -8.58 22.38
C LYS A 702 -16.94 -9.38 21.47
N GLN A 703 -16.77 -8.92 20.24
CA GLN A 703 -15.85 -9.47 19.25
C GLN A 703 -14.88 -8.40 18.78
N THR A 704 -13.62 -8.77 18.57
CA THR A 704 -12.56 -7.85 18.14
C THR A 704 -11.88 -8.37 16.87
N VAL A 705 -11.63 -7.49 15.91
CA VAL A 705 -10.93 -7.83 14.66
C VAL A 705 -9.91 -6.74 14.32
N ASP A 706 -8.68 -7.13 14.00
CA ASP A 706 -7.66 -6.20 13.52
C ASP A 706 -7.68 -6.15 11.99
N VAL A 707 -7.59 -4.95 11.41
CA VAL A 707 -7.49 -4.71 9.96
C VAL A 707 -6.16 -4.02 9.66
N THR A 708 -5.40 -4.53 8.70
CA THR A 708 -4.09 -4.00 8.30
C THR A 708 -3.90 -3.91 6.78
N GLY A 709 -2.72 -3.44 6.37
CA GLY A 709 -2.33 -3.27 4.97
C GLY A 709 -3.21 -2.29 4.21
N ALA A 710 -3.33 -2.47 2.90
CA ALA A 710 -4.06 -1.53 2.05
C ALA A 710 -5.54 -1.34 2.45
N ALA A 711 -6.19 -2.40 2.97
CA ALA A 711 -7.56 -2.31 3.51
C ALA A 711 -7.67 -1.27 4.63
N SER A 712 -6.65 -1.19 5.49
CA SER A 712 -6.65 -0.26 6.62
C SER A 712 -6.50 1.21 6.23
N ARG A 713 -6.12 1.50 4.98
CA ARG A 713 -5.94 2.87 4.48
C ARG A 713 -7.27 3.53 4.08
N MET A 714 -8.37 2.77 4.06
CA MET A 714 -9.70 3.28 3.71
C MET A 714 -10.66 3.12 4.90
N LEU A 715 -10.57 4.04 5.86
CA LEU A 715 -11.34 4.00 7.11
C LEU A 715 -12.87 4.16 6.91
N PRO A 716 -13.70 3.24 7.41
CA PRO A 716 -15.16 3.33 7.33
C PRO A 716 -15.71 4.62 7.96
N GLY A 717 -16.31 5.50 7.16
CA GLY A 717 -16.78 6.81 7.63
C GLY A 717 -17.97 6.78 8.59
N ASN A 718 -18.63 5.63 8.71
CA ASN A 718 -19.70 5.36 9.68
C ASN A 718 -19.19 4.87 11.05
N VAL A 719 -17.88 4.59 11.17
CA VAL A 719 -17.23 4.09 12.40
C VAL A 719 -16.19 5.08 12.91
N PHE A 720 -15.39 5.65 12.02
CA PHE A 720 -14.30 6.54 12.36
C PHE A 720 -14.71 8.01 12.26
N SER A 721 -14.18 8.83 13.16
CA SER A 721 -14.45 10.26 13.19
C SER A 721 -13.74 11.01 12.06
N GLN A 722 -14.18 12.23 11.73
CA GLN A 722 -13.44 13.10 10.79
C GLN A 722 -12.01 13.40 11.27
N ASP A 723 -11.79 13.40 12.59
CA ASP A 723 -10.46 13.59 13.18
C ASP A 723 -9.55 12.39 12.91
N ASP A 724 -10.07 11.16 12.98
CA ASP A 724 -9.34 9.94 12.61
C ASP A 724 -8.98 9.95 11.12
N MET A 725 -9.94 10.34 10.26
CA MET A 725 -9.71 10.49 8.82
C MET A 725 -8.61 11.52 8.53
N ALA A 726 -8.67 12.67 9.20
CA ALA A 726 -7.69 13.74 9.07
C ALA A 726 -6.31 13.31 9.56
N ARG A 727 -6.26 12.55 10.67
CA ARG A 727 -5.02 11.98 11.21
C ARG A 727 -4.36 11.01 10.23
N LEU A 728 -5.12 10.09 9.64
CA LEU A 728 -4.59 9.16 8.64
C LEU A 728 -4.15 9.88 7.37
N THR A 729 -4.94 10.84 6.89
CA THR A 729 -4.62 11.69 5.71
C THR A 729 -3.30 12.45 5.91
N ALA A 730 -3.01 12.92 7.13
CA ALA A 730 -1.75 13.59 7.45
C ALA A 730 -0.54 12.63 7.54
N LEU A 731 -0.76 11.34 7.83
CA LEU A 731 0.28 10.31 7.91
C LEU A 731 0.63 9.71 6.55
N ASP A 732 -0.31 9.70 5.62
CA ASP A 732 -0.14 9.04 4.33
C ASP A 732 1.03 9.62 3.50
N PRO A 733 1.14 10.94 3.27
CA PRO A 733 2.28 11.52 2.57
C PRO A 733 3.63 11.31 3.28
N LYS A 734 3.63 11.07 4.60
CA LYS A 734 4.85 10.71 5.35
C LYS A 734 5.20 9.22 5.18
N THR A 735 4.21 8.36 5.04
CA THR A 735 4.43 6.92 4.81
C THR A 735 4.96 6.68 3.40
N ALA A 736 4.34 7.32 2.41
CA ALA A 736 4.66 7.20 1.00
C ALA A 736 4.60 8.61 0.34
N PRO A 737 5.73 9.34 0.33
CA PRO A 737 5.81 10.65 -0.30
C PRO A 737 5.41 10.62 -1.77
N PRO A 738 4.54 11.52 -2.25
CA PRO A 738 4.05 11.47 -3.63
C PRO A 738 5.14 11.71 -4.68
N GLU A 739 6.22 12.43 -4.34
CA GLU A 739 7.39 12.59 -5.21
C GLU A 739 8.11 11.27 -5.50
N SER A 740 8.01 10.30 -4.59
CA SER A 740 8.61 8.98 -4.75
C SER A 740 7.87 8.10 -5.77
N GLY A 741 6.66 8.48 -6.18
CA GLY A 741 5.77 7.64 -7.00
C GLY A 741 5.12 6.48 -6.23
N ASN A 742 5.21 6.47 -4.89
CA ASN A 742 4.53 5.52 -4.04
C ASN A 742 3.24 6.10 -3.45
N VAL A 743 2.28 5.23 -3.17
CA VAL A 743 1.05 5.53 -2.42
C VAL A 743 1.00 4.69 -1.14
N SER A 744 0.32 5.18 -0.10
CA SER A 744 0.29 4.52 1.22
C SER A 744 -0.43 3.17 1.23
N ALA A 745 -1.34 2.96 0.30
CA ALA A 745 -1.97 1.67 0.04
C ALA A 745 -1.20 0.82 -0.97
N GLY A 746 0.00 1.24 -1.40
CA GLY A 746 0.83 0.57 -2.38
C GLY A 746 1.67 -0.56 -1.76
N PHE A 747 2.24 -1.41 -2.62
CA PHE A 747 2.91 -2.65 -2.22
C PHE A 747 3.97 -2.45 -1.12
N MET A 748 4.94 -1.55 -1.33
CA MET A 748 6.02 -1.31 -0.35
C MET A 748 5.50 -0.78 0.99
N ALA A 749 4.58 0.19 0.99
CA ALA A 749 4.02 0.77 2.21
C ALA A 749 3.22 -0.28 3.00
N THR A 750 2.43 -1.10 2.32
CA THR A 750 1.70 -2.23 2.92
C THR A 750 2.66 -3.28 3.50
N ALA A 751 3.76 -3.60 2.81
CA ALA A 751 4.75 -4.55 3.31
C ALA A 751 5.47 -4.05 4.56
N LEU A 752 5.89 -2.77 4.56
CA LEU A 752 6.47 -2.14 5.75
C LEU A 752 5.49 -2.17 6.92
N GLN A 753 4.23 -1.78 6.70
CA GLN A 753 3.17 -1.84 7.71
C GLN A 753 3.00 -3.25 8.29
N GLY A 754 2.98 -4.29 7.46
CA GLY A 754 2.92 -5.69 7.91
C GLY A 754 4.13 -6.05 8.79
N SER A 755 5.34 -5.66 8.38
CA SER A 755 6.57 -5.88 9.16
C SER A 755 6.55 -5.15 10.51
N HIS A 756 6.04 -3.92 10.56
CA HIS A 756 5.85 -3.18 11.82
C HIS A 756 4.86 -3.88 12.74
N LEU A 757 3.74 -4.38 12.21
CA LEU A 757 2.74 -5.11 12.99
C LEU A 757 3.32 -6.40 13.60
N ALA A 758 4.10 -7.16 12.84
CA ALA A 758 4.75 -8.37 13.34
C ALA A 758 5.73 -8.06 14.48
N ARG A 759 6.54 -7.00 14.35
CA ARG A 759 7.45 -6.55 15.43
C ARG A 759 6.69 -6.10 16.67
N HIS A 760 5.61 -5.35 16.48
CA HIS A 760 4.76 -4.89 17.58
C HIS A 760 4.16 -6.08 18.35
N ARG A 761 3.57 -7.06 17.67
CA ARG A 761 3.02 -8.27 18.29
C ARG A 761 4.09 -9.12 19.00
N ALA A 762 5.29 -9.23 18.42
CA ALA A 762 6.40 -9.93 19.05
C ALA A 762 6.84 -9.26 20.37
N ALA A 763 6.86 -7.92 20.41
CA ALA A 763 7.19 -7.17 21.62
C ALA A 763 6.11 -7.30 22.72
N GLU A 764 4.83 -7.39 22.34
CA GLU A 764 3.74 -7.64 23.29
C GLU A 764 3.73 -9.08 23.83
N GLY A 765 4.20 -10.06 23.04
CA GLY A 765 4.22 -11.48 23.40
C GLY A 765 5.48 -11.99 24.12
N GLY A 766 6.46 -11.12 24.41
CA GLY A 766 7.71 -11.50 25.08
C GLY A 766 7.54 -11.97 26.55
N PRO A 767 8.56 -12.60 27.16
CA PRO A 767 8.50 -13.18 28.50
C PRO A 767 8.42 -12.09 29.58
N GLY A 768 7.21 -11.54 29.77
CA GLY A 768 6.95 -10.47 30.74
C GLY A 768 5.53 -9.87 30.72
N GLY A 769 4.70 -10.14 29.72
CA GLY A 769 3.32 -9.64 29.67
C GLY A 769 2.29 -10.68 30.11
N PRO A 770 1.44 -10.42 31.13
CA PRO A 770 0.28 -11.26 31.39
C PRO A 770 -0.74 -11.13 30.25
N SER A 771 -1.14 -12.27 29.70
CA SER A 771 -2.44 -12.45 29.06
C SER A 771 -3.53 -11.95 30.02
N THR A 772 -4.48 -11.13 29.53
CA THR A 772 -5.52 -10.33 30.23
C THR A 772 -4.97 -8.98 30.76
N THR A 773 -5.47 -7.77 30.48
CA THR A 773 -6.85 -7.21 30.53
C THR A 773 -6.86 -5.73 29.96
N PRO A 774 -7.89 -4.85 30.10
CA PRO A 774 -8.32 -3.89 29.07
C PRO A 774 -7.91 -2.40 29.30
N ALA A 775 -8.26 -1.56 28.32
CA ALA A 775 -8.29 -0.09 28.33
C ALA A 775 -6.94 0.64 28.48
N SER A 776 -6.45 1.17 27.36
CA SER A 776 -5.42 2.21 27.36
C SER A 776 -6.01 3.51 27.93
N PRO A 777 -5.41 4.15 28.96
CA PRO A 777 -5.88 5.42 29.46
C PRO A 777 -5.44 6.56 28.52
N ASN A 778 -6.39 7.42 28.14
CA ASN A 778 -6.14 8.68 27.44
C ASN A 778 -5.02 9.50 28.11
N PRO A 779 -4.16 10.18 27.34
CA PRO A 779 -3.20 11.13 27.90
C PRO A 779 -3.97 12.35 28.43
N THR A 780 -3.97 12.52 29.75
CA THR A 780 -4.40 13.77 30.38
C THR A 780 -3.25 14.78 30.30
N PRO A 781 -3.47 16.02 29.81
CA PRO A 781 -2.42 17.03 29.77
C PRO A 781 -2.20 17.61 31.17
N THR A 782 -1.06 17.30 31.80
CA THR A 782 -0.59 17.96 33.02
C THR A 782 0.16 19.25 32.67
N GLY A 783 -0.55 20.37 32.68
CA GLY A 783 0.03 21.72 32.80
C GLY A 783 -0.25 22.28 34.20
N PRO A 784 0.68 23.03 34.83
CA PRO A 784 0.45 23.61 36.15
C PRO A 784 -0.56 24.76 36.08
N ALA A 785 -1.53 24.74 36.99
CA ALA A 785 -2.57 25.76 37.12
C ALA A 785 -2.01 27.08 37.68
N PRO A 786 -2.36 28.24 37.11
CA PRO A 786 -2.25 29.52 37.81
C PRO A 786 -3.51 29.78 38.65
N THR A 787 -3.27 30.18 39.89
CA THR A 787 -4.25 30.58 40.91
C THR A 787 -4.74 32.02 40.69
N SER A 788 -6.06 32.26 40.79
CA SER A 788 -6.72 33.39 41.48
C SER A 788 -8.20 33.63 41.05
N PRO A 789 -9.04 34.30 41.87
CA PRO A 789 -10.45 33.90 42.07
C PRO A 789 -11.56 34.87 41.57
N ASN A 790 -12.75 34.29 41.35
CA ASN A 790 -14.14 34.84 41.44
C ASN A 790 -14.62 35.96 40.48
N PRO A 791 -15.96 36.23 40.34
CA PRO A 791 -17.17 35.46 40.71
C PRO A 791 -18.27 35.36 39.59
N THR A 792 -19.32 34.61 39.93
CA THR A 792 -20.62 34.33 39.27
C THR A 792 -21.45 35.56 38.82
N PRO A 793 -22.46 35.39 37.93
CA PRO A 793 -23.85 35.32 38.42
C PRO A 793 -24.84 34.38 37.66
N SER A 794 -25.73 33.74 38.44
CA SER A 794 -27.20 33.52 38.31
C SER A 794 -27.84 33.36 36.91
N GLY A 795 -28.38 32.21 36.47
CA GLY A 795 -29.70 31.60 36.80
C GLY A 795 -30.67 31.65 35.58
N PRO A 796 -31.87 31.01 35.51
CA PRO A 796 -32.43 29.85 36.23
C PRO A 796 -32.99 28.72 35.31
N ALA A 797 -33.40 27.60 35.92
CA ALA A 797 -34.12 26.45 35.33
C ALA A 797 -35.66 26.60 35.36
N PRO A 798 -36.41 25.71 34.68
CA PRO A 798 -37.55 25.00 35.31
C PRO A 798 -37.61 23.50 34.91
N THR A 799 -37.59 22.52 35.84
CA THR A 799 -38.70 21.84 36.57
C THR A 799 -39.67 20.94 35.76
N GLY A 800 -39.40 19.62 35.79
CA GLY A 800 -40.29 18.46 36.07
C GLY A 800 -41.55 18.15 35.21
N PRO A 801 -42.28 17.03 35.45
CA PRO A 801 -42.07 15.96 36.44
C PRO A 801 -42.18 14.49 35.92
N ALA A 802 -42.01 13.55 36.85
CA ALA A 802 -42.00 12.09 36.72
C ALA A 802 -43.38 11.40 36.80
N SER A 803 -43.48 10.12 36.38
CA SER A 803 -44.17 9.06 37.17
C SER A 803 -44.00 7.63 36.62
N ALA A 804 -43.56 6.73 37.51
CA ALA A 804 -43.99 5.34 37.81
C ALA A 804 -44.57 4.38 36.73
N GLY A 805 -44.08 3.12 36.77
CA GLY A 805 -44.63 1.92 36.08
C GLY A 805 -46.01 1.45 36.62
N PRO A 806 -46.52 0.25 36.21
CA PRO A 806 -45.94 -1.04 36.62
C PRO A 806 -46.11 -2.24 35.62
N THR A 807 -45.44 -3.36 35.94
CA THR A 807 -45.65 -4.75 35.45
C THR A 807 -46.97 -5.36 35.96
N PRO A 808 -47.58 -6.35 35.27
CA PRO A 808 -47.48 -7.79 35.65
C PRO A 808 -47.49 -8.76 34.42
N ALA A 809 -46.72 -9.86 34.35
CA ALA A 809 -46.83 -11.21 34.98
C ALA A 809 -47.84 -12.21 34.33
N GLY A 810 -47.31 -13.36 33.86
CA GLY A 810 -47.95 -14.69 33.70
C GLY A 810 -48.95 -14.86 32.53
N SER A 811 -49.07 -15.99 31.81
CA SER A 811 -48.85 -17.39 32.18
C SER A 811 -48.86 -18.32 30.95
N ALA A 812 -48.08 -19.41 31.06
CA ALA A 812 -48.07 -20.73 30.39
C ALA A 812 -49.29 -21.23 29.56
N SER A 813 -49.01 -21.99 28.49
CA SER A 813 -49.18 -23.47 28.43
C SER A 813 -49.64 -24.04 27.06
N ALA A 814 -49.06 -25.20 26.73
CA ALA A 814 -49.60 -26.35 25.97
C ALA A 814 -49.37 -26.45 24.44
N ALA A 815 -48.47 -27.38 24.08
CA ALA A 815 -48.53 -28.20 22.87
C ALA A 815 -49.65 -29.27 23.01
N PRO A 816 -50.10 -29.92 21.90
CA PRO A 816 -49.53 -31.25 21.57
C PRO A 816 -49.48 -31.66 20.08
N ALA A 817 -48.42 -32.42 19.75
CA ALA A 817 -48.32 -33.70 19.03
C ALA A 817 -49.08 -34.04 17.70
N THR A 818 -48.25 -34.36 16.68
CA THR A 818 -48.21 -35.54 15.77
C THR A 818 -49.37 -35.93 14.82
N ALA A 819 -49.05 -36.09 13.51
CA ALA A 819 -49.25 -37.31 12.71
C ALA A 819 -48.63 -37.20 11.28
N GLY A 820 -47.79 -38.17 10.89
CA GLY A 820 -47.63 -38.63 9.48
C GLY A 820 -48.70 -39.69 9.15
N PRO A 821 -48.71 -40.42 8.00
CA PRO A 821 -47.53 -40.92 7.26
C PRO A 821 -47.64 -41.10 5.70
N THR A 822 -46.51 -41.50 5.10
CA THR A 822 -46.28 -42.49 3.99
C THR A 822 -46.69 -42.30 2.51
N THR A 823 -45.65 -42.14 1.67
CA THR A 823 -45.21 -42.95 0.49
C THR A 823 -46.17 -43.34 -0.66
N THR A 824 -45.76 -43.04 -1.90
CA THR A 824 -45.56 -44.04 -2.99
C THR A 824 -44.81 -43.43 -4.19
N ALA A 825 -43.79 -44.15 -4.67
CA ALA A 825 -43.21 -44.06 -6.02
C ALA A 825 -43.85 -45.14 -6.93
N PRO A 826 -43.78 -45.02 -8.28
CA PRO A 826 -42.69 -45.66 -9.08
C PRO A 826 -42.23 -44.78 -10.28
N ALA A 827 -40.94 -44.63 -10.62
CA ALA A 827 -39.95 -45.52 -11.28
C ALA A 827 -39.74 -45.28 -12.80
N THR A 828 -38.55 -44.75 -13.16
CA THR A 828 -37.63 -45.05 -14.32
C THR A 828 -38.14 -44.95 -15.77
N ALA A 829 -37.40 -44.45 -16.79
CA ALA A 829 -35.97 -44.16 -17.00
C ALA A 829 -35.75 -43.22 -18.23
N ALA A 830 -34.62 -42.49 -18.26
CA ALA A 830 -33.61 -42.41 -19.35
C ALA A 830 -32.89 -41.04 -19.42
N THR A 831 -31.67 -41.02 -18.86
CA THR A 831 -30.42 -40.40 -19.37
C THR A 831 -30.47 -39.18 -20.30
N ALA A 832 -30.01 -38.02 -19.80
CA ALA A 832 -29.20 -37.04 -20.54
C ALA A 832 -28.31 -36.23 -19.57
N THR A 833 -27.00 -36.27 -19.79
CA THR A 833 -25.91 -35.66 -19.01
C THR A 833 -25.83 -34.14 -19.21
N PRO A 834 -25.34 -33.34 -18.24
CA PRO A 834 -25.43 -31.87 -18.26
C PRO A 834 -24.34 -31.23 -19.13
N GLY A 835 -24.75 -30.25 -19.94
CA GLY A 835 -23.87 -29.45 -20.81
C GLY A 835 -23.11 -28.36 -20.07
N SER A 836 -21.79 -28.55 -20.05
CA SER A 836 -20.66 -27.59 -19.96
C SER A 836 -20.91 -26.16 -19.49
N GLY A 837 -20.37 -25.87 -18.29
CA GLY A 837 -19.78 -24.57 -17.98
C GLY A 837 -18.45 -24.39 -18.75
N ASN A 838 -18.21 -23.15 -19.19
CA ASN A 838 -17.06 -22.69 -19.97
C ASN A 838 -15.70 -23.04 -19.33
N PRO A 839 -14.80 -23.79 -20.01
CA PRO A 839 -13.42 -23.98 -19.58
C PRO A 839 -12.49 -23.10 -20.43
N ILE A 840 -12.32 -21.83 -20.06
CA ILE A 840 -11.27 -20.97 -20.62
C ILE A 840 -10.49 -20.31 -19.47
N ALA A 841 -9.75 -21.13 -18.72
CA ALA A 841 -8.68 -20.65 -17.83
C ALA A 841 -7.50 -21.65 -17.70
N SER A 842 -7.60 -22.85 -18.30
CA SER A 842 -6.64 -23.95 -18.06
C SER A 842 -5.82 -24.38 -19.29
N ALA A 843 -5.98 -23.71 -20.44
CA ALA A 843 -5.44 -24.21 -21.72
C ALA A 843 -4.31 -23.38 -22.37
N ALA A 844 -3.74 -22.37 -21.70
CA ALA A 844 -2.56 -21.65 -22.19
C ALA A 844 -1.24 -22.14 -21.58
N ARG A 845 -1.23 -23.33 -20.96
CA ARG A 845 -0.06 -23.90 -20.28
C ARG A 845 0.19 -25.32 -20.78
N ARG A 846 0.58 -25.49 -22.05
CA ARG A 846 1.27 -26.67 -22.65
C ARG A 846 1.35 -26.53 -24.18
N GLN A 847 2.30 -25.75 -24.69
CA GLN A 847 2.80 -25.93 -26.07
C GLN A 847 4.11 -25.15 -26.29
N SER A 848 5.23 -25.74 -25.85
CA SER A 848 6.55 -25.51 -26.47
C SER A 848 7.60 -26.42 -25.81
N ALA A 849 7.49 -27.72 -26.09
CA ALA A 849 8.57 -28.67 -25.87
C ALA A 849 8.47 -29.79 -26.92
N ARG A 850 9.20 -29.64 -28.03
CA ARG A 850 9.96 -30.69 -28.75
C ARG A 850 10.41 -30.18 -30.11
N GLY A 851 11.72 -30.27 -30.37
CA GLY A 851 12.29 -30.06 -31.70
C GLY A 851 13.77 -29.71 -31.73
N SER A 852 14.61 -30.45 -31.00
CA SER A 852 16.07 -30.42 -31.14
C SER A 852 16.51 -31.11 -32.45
N ALA A 853 17.22 -30.40 -33.33
CA ALA A 853 18.13 -31.01 -34.30
C ALA A 853 19.24 -30.00 -34.71
N THR A 854 20.48 -30.36 -34.41
CA THR A 854 21.75 -29.91 -35.02
C THR A 854 22.51 -31.21 -35.39
N PRO A 855 23.58 -31.23 -36.23
CA PRO A 855 24.49 -30.13 -36.62
C PRO A 855 25.01 -30.16 -38.07
N SER A 856 25.61 -29.04 -38.54
CA SER A 856 26.86 -28.98 -39.34
C SER A 856 27.20 -27.52 -39.74
N GLY A 857 28.40 -27.05 -39.41
CA GLY A 857 29.01 -25.84 -39.99
C GLY A 857 29.91 -26.21 -41.19
N PRO A 858 30.95 -25.42 -41.56
CA PRO A 858 31.21 -23.96 -41.41
C PRO A 858 31.46 -23.31 -42.80
N VAL A 859 31.58 -21.96 -42.95
CA VAL A 859 32.59 -21.24 -43.79
C VAL A 859 32.54 -19.72 -43.49
N SER A 860 33.74 -19.14 -43.45
CA SER A 860 34.25 -17.77 -43.27
C SER A 860 33.68 -16.62 -44.13
N GLY A 861 33.87 -15.37 -43.67
CA GLY A 861 34.42 -14.30 -44.53
C GLY A 861 33.81 -12.89 -44.49
N SER A 862 34.64 -11.92 -44.04
CA SER A 862 34.79 -10.52 -44.51
C SER A 862 33.77 -9.40 -44.18
N THR A 863 34.31 -8.34 -43.56
CA THR A 863 33.90 -6.92 -43.47
C THR A 863 34.14 -6.15 -44.79
N PRO A 864 34.03 -4.80 -44.87
CA PRO A 864 32.84 -3.91 -44.79
C PRO A 864 32.71 -2.96 -46.00
N GLY A 865 31.56 -2.29 -46.22
CA GLY A 865 31.48 -1.11 -47.11
C GLY A 865 30.09 -0.72 -47.64
N PRO A 866 29.86 0.56 -48.03
CA PRO A 866 28.61 1.30 -47.76
C PRO A 866 27.79 1.66 -49.02
N ALA A 867 26.50 2.01 -48.85
CA ALA A 867 25.77 2.97 -49.69
C ALA A 867 24.35 3.25 -49.17
N THR A 868 24.06 4.53 -48.89
CA THR A 868 22.71 5.14 -48.89
C THR A 868 22.23 5.30 -50.35
N PRO A 869 20.92 5.30 -50.66
CA PRO A 869 20.19 6.58 -50.74
C PRO A 869 18.67 6.51 -50.46
N GLY A 870 18.06 7.68 -50.16
CA GLY A 870 16.68 7.99 -50.58
C GLY A 870 15.68 8.43 -49.50
N GLN A 871 15.55 9.75 -49.28
CA GLN A 871 14.37 10.39 -48.67
C GLN A 871 13.18 10.47 -49.66
N PRO A 872 11.94 10.55 -49.14
CA PRO A 872 10.87 11.35 -49.73
C PRO A 872 10.34 12.45 -48.77
N PRO A 873 9.53 13.42 -49.26
CA PRO A 873 9.64 14.83 -48.87
C PRO A 873 8.71 15.28 -47.72
N ARG A 874 9.11 16.38 -47.07
CA ARG A 874 8.33 17.17 -46.10
C ARG A 874 7.10 17.79 -46.76
N ALA A 875 5.93 17.54 -46.17
CA ALA A 875 4.71 18.29 -46.42
C ALA A 875 4.66 19.56 -45.55
N THR A 876 4.25 20.65 -46.18
CA THR A 876 4.16 22.03 -45.71
C THR A 876 3.00 22.24 -44.72
N ARG A 877 3.27 23.01 -43.66
CA ARG A 877 2.29 23.52 -42.68
C ARG A 877 1.60 24.78 -43.24
N PRO A 878 0.25 24.90 -43.21
CA PRO A 878 -0.42 26.18 -43.35
C PRO A 878 -0.60 26.89 -41.98
N PRO A 879 -0.71 28.23 -41.96
CA PRO A 879 -0.51 29.06 -40.76
C PRO A 879 -1.82 29.41 -40.06
N GLN A 880 -1.75 29.75 -38.77
CA GLN A 880 -2.77 30.55 -38.08
C GLN A 880 -2.18 31.27 -36.86
N PRO A 881 -2.82 32.35 -36.34
CA PRO A 881 -2.24 33.69 -36.43
C PRO A 881 -2.01 34.37 -35.07
N GLY A 882 -1.06 35.32 -35.07
CA GLY A 882 -1.20 36.61 -34.40
C GLY A 882 -1.21 36.65 -32.87
N GLY A 883 -0.03 36.79 -32.27
CA GLY A 883 0.12 37.42 -30.97
C GLY A 883 -0.01 38.94 -31.08
N GLY A 884 -0.73 39.56 -30.15
CA GLY A 884 -0.76 41.00 -29.93
C GLY A 884 -0.76 41.26 -28.42
N GLY A 885 0.36 41.79 -27.92
CA GLY A 885 0.57 42.06 -26.50
C GLY A 885 -0.05 43.38 -26.01
N GLY A 886 -0.16 43.49 -24.70
CA GLY A 886 -0.43 44.72 -23.97
C GLY A 886 -0.02 44.55 -22.51
N ALA A 887 1.03 45.26 -22.09
CA ALA A 887 1.56 45.32 -20.73
C ALA A 887 0.87 46.47 -19.92
N PRO A 888 1.37 46.88 -18.73
CA PRO A 888 0.86 46.49 -17.41
C PRO A 888 0.28 47.67 -16.59
N GLY A 889 -0.39 47.38 -15.48
CA GLY A 889 -1.00 48.39 -14.60
C GLY A 889 -0.80 48.13 -13.11
N ARG A 890 0.31 48.67 -12.59
CA ARG A 890 0.71 49.03 -11.20
C ARG A 890 0.73 47.98 -10.09
#